data_AF-A0A8H3LPB9-F1
#
_entry.id   AF-A0A8H3LPB9-F1
#
_cell.length_a   1.000
_cell.length_b   1.000
_cell.length_c   1.000
_cell.angle_alpha   90.00
_cell.angle_beta   90.00
_cell.angle_gamma   90.00
#
_symmetry.space_group_name_H-M   'P 1'
#
loop_
_entity.id
_entity.type
_entity.pdbx_description
1 polymer ?
#
loop_
_entity_poly.entity_id
_entity_poly.type
_entity_poly.pdbx_seq_one_letter_code
_entity_poly.pdbx_strand_id
1 'polypeptide(L)'
;MAKYSQEITNYPQEPNILYKEEKHNFHYTIFQEGVYPPDSNIKYTSGHRYKIPDKYEVQTTWGKGENQKTVKCKIDYINNIPIFYVYFGQNFENQVRSDKSASNAATLLHEISKNKAILLLINVINVEINVNNNYILNKHTRSALKPVNEASNSTLTKRAKNLSTQIQNYFQDQSKNYYNQNDILNLKSLKFSTNTKSYEIYFRNQDKENKKQKVQAIVQATDQSLISREAYRSLATIEHKLPHEYLISSEKIQINKEMEVVIPIKLINMQTTRVGIGFYEEPHIIDEEIVNQMVSAIGKAGCRSIKDILKYIVPKLNNDGVLNATCPIINLRISGDGRNVGRKVKQVMVTCAILDDRKNLHFPDKHFTTVLYPGNEDYDSLKNAMALFLKELHELKEFGLEINDIIWQFNFYFSSDWKFLCICLGFNGANSKHFCPWCETSKDERGRLETNWKMTKTMEQLNFDYTVYKGHQQVPLFNMIPLDHWLIDELHVMLRITDHLWNLMLNELREMDLFDDLARGVIVKEMDHIKVKFQFWKEKGKGSESWNYTSLMGEDKMKVLKEFNLGLLFSPSRAIKIRELWNKFSDLYNDLHNDNTNPDDFEKSAKEWLALFLLPSKGNWIVGEEIISGLYLPSFFLCRGGEKEPPTCIIFLS
;
A
#
# COMPACT_ATOMS: atom_id res chain seq x y z
N MET A 1 39.57 -20.90 10.11
CA MET A 1 40.14 -22.11 9.47
C MET A 1 40.02 -23.25 10.46
N ALA A 2 39.09 -24.18 10.23
CA ALA A 2 38.98 -25.42 11.01
C ALA A 2 39.98 -26.44 10.42
N LYS A 3 40.82 -27.06 11.27
CA LYS A 3 41.83 -28.05 10.87
C LYS A 3 41.15 -29.43 10.77
N TYR A 4 41.27 -30.09 9.62
CA TYR A 4 40.64 -31.38 9.35
C TYR A 4 41.50 -32.57 9.82
N SER A 5 40.83 -33.68 10.16
CA SER A 5 41.44 -34.99 10.42
C SER A 5 42.14 -35.54 9.17
N GLN A 6 43.17 -36.37 9.37
CA GLN A 6 44.04 -36.83 8.29
C GLN A 6 44.16 -38.36 8.34
N GLU A 7 43.78 -39.01 7.24
CA GLU A 7 44.08 -40.42 6.95
C GLU A 7 45.51 -40.50 6.41
N ILE A 8 46.34 -41.41 6.94
CA ILE A 8 47.80 -41.44 6.69
C ILE A 8 48.21 -42.64 5.81
N THR A 9 47.25 -43.42 5.30
CA THR A 9 47.48 -44.70 4.63
C THR A 9 46.94 -44.73 3.20
N ASN A 10 47.53 -45.58 2.34
CA ASN A 10 47.26 -45.65 0.90
C ASN A 10 46.06 -46.56 0.54
N TYR A 11 44.98 -46.57 1.33
CA TYR A 11 43.79 -47.34 0.98
C TYR A 11 43.22 -46.90 -0.39
N PRO A 12 42.80 -47.82 -1.30
CA PRO A 12 42.59 -49.26 -1.10
C PRO A 12 43.79 -50.17 -1.46
N GLN A 13 45.00 -49.63 -1.65
CA GLN A 13 46.18 -50.45 -1.98
C GLN A 13 46.60 -51.36 -0.83
N GLU A 14 46.37 -50.91 0.41
CA GLU A 14 46.53 -51.70 1.63
C GLU A 14 45.23 -51.67 2.44
N PRO A 15 44.80 -52.79 3.05
CA PRO A 15 43.55 -52.87 3.80
C PRO A 15 43.61 -52.19 5.18
N ASN A 16 44.79 -51.73 5.60
CA ASN A 16 45.01 -51.11 6.90
C ASN A 16 44.89 -49.60 6.81
N ILE A 17 44.01 -49.03 7.63
CA ILE A 17 43.77 -47.59 7.72
C ILE A 17 44.22 -47.06 9.07
N LEU A 18 45.06 -46.03 9.06
CA LEU A 18 45.40 -45.26 10.26
C LEU A 18 44.72 -43.88 10.19
N TYR A 19 43.74 -43.70 11.07
CA TYR A 19 43.00 -42.44 11.19
C TYR A 19 43.44 -41.69 12.46
N LYS A 20 43.90 -40.44 12.30
CA LYS A 20 44.33 -39.59 13.41
C LYS A 20 43.36 -38.44 13.66
N GLU A 21 42.88 -38.34 14.90
CA GLU A 21 42.23 -37.17 15.48
C GLU A 21 43.13 -36.55 16.56
N GLU A 22 42.88 -35.28 16.93
CA GLU A 22 43.76 -34.46 17.80
C GLU A 22 44.30 -35.15 19.07
N LYS A 23 43.60 -36.17 19.60
CA LYS A 23 43.95 -36.89 20.83
C LYS A 23 44.00 -38.42 20.71
N HIS A 24 43.67 -38.99 19.54
CA HIS A 24 43.48 -40.44 19.37
C HIS A 24 43.92 -40.92 17.98
N ASN A 25 44.53 -42.12 17.96
CA ASN A 25 44.86 -42.84 16.73
C ASN A 25 43.99 -44.09 16.68
N PHE A 26 43.32 -44.30 15.55
CA PHE A 26 42.50 -45.49 15.31
C PHE A 26 43.11 -46.32 14.18
N HIS A 27 43.25 -47.62 14.43
CA HIS A 27 43.74 -48.57 13.45
C HIS A 27 42.58 -49.45 13.01
N TYR A 28 42.31 -49.43 11.71
CA TYR A 28 41.29 -50.24 11.06
C TYR A 28 41.95 -51.21 10.09
N THR A 29 41.37 -52.39 9.95
CA THR A 29 41.72 -53.35 8.91
C THR A 29 40.42 -53.76 8.22
N ILE A 30 40.25 -53.37 6.98
CA ILE A 30 39.08 -53.70 6.18
C ILE A 30 39.25 -55.12 5.64
N PHE A 31 38.34 -56.01 6.04
CA PHE A 31 38.27 -57.37 5.52
C PHE A 31 37.38 -57.45 4.28
N GLN A 32 36.32 -56.65 4.23
CA GLN A 32 35.38 -56.63 3.12
C GLN A 32 34.73 -55.25 2.97
N GLU A 33 34.85 -54.63 1.80
CA GLU A 33 34.35 -53.27 1.51
C GLU A 33 32.81 -53.17 1.36
N GLY A 34 32.14 -54.32 1.26
CA GLY A 34 30.69 -54.40 1.07
C GLY A 34 30.19 -53.92 -0.30
N VAL A 35 28.91 -54.15 -0.58
CA VAL A 35 28.24 -53.73 -1.82
C VAL A 35 26.97 -52.95 -1.47
N TYR A 36 26.72 -51.84 -2.17
CA TYR A 36 25.51 -51.06 -1.93
C TYR A 36 24.27 -51.75 -2.51
N PRO A 37 23.19 -51.91 -1.73
CA PRO A 37 21.90 -52.38 -2.25
C PRO A 37 21.34 -51.47 -3.35
N PRO A 38 20.39 -51.95 -4.18
CA PRO A 38 19.67 -51.12 -5.14
C PRO A 38 19.02 -49.90 -4.47
N ASP A 39 18.86 -48.80 -5.22
CA ASP A 39 18.35 -47.52 -4.67
C ASP A 39 16.96 -47.65 -4.02
N SER A 40 16.15 -48.66 -4.38
CA SER A 40 14.87 -48.94 -3.74
C SER A 40 15.00 -49.40 -2.27
N ASN A 41 16.14 -49.99 -1.90
CA ASN A 41 16.34 -50.68 -0.62
C ASN A 41 17.49 -50.08 0.21
N ILE A 42 18.27 -49.14 -0.35
CA ILE A 42 19.44 -48.58 0.30
C ILE A 42 19.06 -47.68 1.50
N LYS A 43 19.74 -47.89 2.64
CA LYS A 43 19.58 -47.05 3.84
C LYS A 43 20.75 -46.09 3.99
N TYR A 44 20.53 -45.02 4.75
CA TYR A 44 21.49 -43.94 4.95
C TYR A 44 21.77 -43.71 6.43
N THR A 45 23.00 -43.32 6.76
CA THR A 45 23.36 -42.91 8.13
C THR A 45 22.64 -41.63 8.56
N SER A 46 22.36 -41.48 9.85
CA SER A 46 21.85 -40.23 10.41
C SER A 46 22.95 -39.15 10.41
N GLY A 47 22.59 -37.92 10.08
CA GLY A 47 23.54 -36.81 9.92
C GLY A 47 23.91 -36.58 8.45
N HIS A 48 25.09 -37.01 8.03
CA HIS A 48 25.66 -36.73 6.70
C HIS A 48 25.06 -37.57 5.55
N ARG A 49 24.08 -38.44 5.85
CA ARG A 49 23.34 -39.28 4.88
C ARG A 49 24.24 -40.09 3.95
N TYR A 50 25.16 -40.85 4.53
CA TYR A 50 26.00 -41.75 3.77
C TYR A 50 25.28 -43.08 3.48
N LYS A 51 25.44 -43.63 2.27
CA LYS A 51 24.89 -44.93 1.87
C LYS A 51 25.48 -46.05 2.73
N ILE A 52 24.64 -46.94 3.29
CA ILE A 52 25.08 -48.05 4.14
C ILE A 52 25.30 -49.30 3.28
N PRO A 53 26.52 -49.87 3.22
CA PRO A 53 26.83 -51.07 2.43
C PRO A 53 26.30 -52.35 3.07
N ASP A 54 26.00 -53.35 2.24
CA ASP A 54 25.77 -54.74 2.66
C ASP A 54 27.08 -55.54 2.63
N LYS A 55 27.22 -56.56 3.49
CA LYS A 55 28.42 -57.40 3.61
C LYS A 55 29.71 -56.62 3.92
N TYR A 56 29.61 -55.52 4.66
CA TYR A 56 30.79 -54.77 5.10
C TYR A 56 31.40 -55.41 6.34
N GLU A 57 32.72 -55.56 6.36
CA GLU A 57 33.43 -56.16 7.50
C GLU A 57 34.77 -55.45 7.75
N VAL A 58 34.94 -54.97 8.98
CA VAL A 58 36.12 -54.23 9.42
C VAL A 58 36.52 -54.67 10.82
N GLN A 59 37.82 -54.67 11.10
CA GLN A 59 38.36 -54.82 12.44
C GLN A 59 38.98 -53.51 12.89
N THR A 60 38.75 -53.17 14.15
CA THR A 60 39.33 -51.98 14.78
C THR A 60 39.86 -52.32 16.15
N THR A 61 40.75 -51.47 16.64
CA THR A 61 41.26 -51.55 18.01
C THR A 61 40.87 -50.32 18.82
N TRP A 62 40.70 -50.48 20.14
CA TRP A 62 40.54 -49.37 21.09
C TRP A 62 41.37 -49.61 22.35
N GLY A 63 41.77 -48.54 23.04
CA GLY A 63 42.63 -48.61 24.23
C GLY A 63 44.06 -48.13 23.96
N LYS A 64 44.89 -48.03 25.00
CA LYS A 64 46.30 -47.59 24.90
C LYS A 64 47.23 -48.64 25.50
N GLY A 65 48.37 -48.89 24.84
CA GLY A 65 49.39 -49.82 25.31
C GLY A 65 48.88 -51.26 25.43
N GLU A 66 49.29 -51.96 26.48
CA GLU A 66 48.96 -53.37 26.73
C GLU A 66 47.45 -53.64 26.98
N ASN A 67 46.64 -52.58 27.15
CA ASN A 67 45.18 -52.68 27.34
C ASN A 67 44.38 -52.48 26.04
N GLN A 68 45.03 -52.53 24.88
CA GLN A 68 44.37 -52.44 23.58
C GLN A 68 43.50 -53.67 23.33
N LYS A 69 42.20 -53.45 23.12
CA LYS A 69 41.23 -54.48 22.76
C LYS A 69 40.85 -54.35 21.30
N THR A 70 40.66 -55.50 20.66
CA THR A 70 40.29 -55.59 19.25
C THR A 70 38.84 -56.01 19.13
N VAL A 71 38.11 -55.40 18.20
CA VAL A 71 36.77 -55.85 17.79
C VAL A 71 36.63 -55.92 16.29
N LYS A 72 35.71 -56.78 15.88
CA LYS A 72 35.33 -56.96 14.50
C LYS A 72 33.88 -56.48 14.32
N CYS A 73 33.65 -55.57 13.41
CA CYS A 73 32.35 -55.01 13.08
C CYS A 73 31.90 -55.52 11.72
N LYS A 74 30.63 -55.90 11.61
CA LYS A 74 30.03 -56.37 10.36
C LYS A 74 28.66 -55.74 10.13
N ILE A 75 28.34 -55.45 8.87
CA ILE A 75 27.02 -54.99 8.44
C ILE A 75 26.45 -56.00 7.44
N ASP A 76 25.26 -56.52 7.73
CA ASP A 76 24.49 -57.39 6.83
C ASP A 76 23.07 -56.84 6.66
N TYR A 77 22.57 -56.81 5.43
CA TYR A 77 21.17 -56.53 5.15
C TYR A 77 20.34 -57.82 5.26
N ILE A 78 19.35 -57.82 6.16
CA ILE A 78 18.35 -58.89 6.28
C ILE A 78 16.98 -58.27 6.04
N ASN A 79 16.21 -58.79 5.07
CA ASN A 79 14.91 -58.25 4.68
C ASN A 79 14.92 -56.73 4.40
N ASN A 80 15.94 -56.24 3.68
CA ASN A 80 16.16 -54.82 3.37
C ASN A 80 16.42 -53.89 4.57
N ILE A 81 16.78 -54.46 5.74
CA ILE A 81 17.16 -53.72 6.94
C ILE A 81 18.62 -54.02 7.27
N PRO A 82 19.49 -53.00 7.42
CA PRO A 82 20.87 -53.20 7.83
C PRO A 82 20.94 -53.60 9.31
N ILE A 83 21.62 -54.71 9.58
CA ILE A 83 21.91 -55.19 10.93
C ILE A 83 23.41 -55.01 11.19
N PHE A 84 23.71 -54.35 12.30
CA PHE A 84 25.06 -54.02 12.73
C PHE A 84 25.51 -55.01 13.80
N TYR A 85 26.58 -55.75 13.52
CA TYR A 85 27.19 -56.71 14.43
C TYR A 85 28.51 -56.19 14.96
N VAL A 86 28.79 -56.43 16.23
CA VAL A 86 30.10 -56.20 16.85
C VAL A 86 30.53 -57.46 17.59
N TYR A 87 31.61 -58.07 17.13
CA TYR A 87 32.24 -59.24 17.73
C TYR A 87 33.42 -58.84 18.60
N PHE A 88 33.55 -59.47 19.76
CA PHE A 88 34.54 -59.16 20.79
C PHE A 88 34.89 -60.41 21.62
N GLY A 89 36.01 -60.38 22.34
CA GLY A 89 36.58 -61.56 23.00
C GLY A 89 37.96 -61.89 22.45
N GLN A 90 38.64 -62.87 23.03
CA GLN A 90 40.03 -63.16 22.68
C GLN A 90 40.15 -63.73 21.25
N ASN A 91 39.10 -64.41 20.78
CA ASN A 91 38.93 -64.94 19.42
C ASN A 91 37.60 -64.48 18.77
N PHE A 92 37.08 -63.31 19.15
CA PHE A 92 35.79 -62.79 18.69
C PHE A 92 34.58 -63.70 18.99
N GLU A 93 34.66 -64.51 20.05
CA GLU A 93 33.61 -65.47 20.40
C GLU A 93 32.28 -64.86 20.87
N ASN A 94 32.26 -63.60 21.31
CA ASN A 94 31.05 -62.91 21.76
C ASN A 94 30.58 -61.91 20.72
N GLN A 95 29.26 -61.70 20.61
CA GLN A 95 28.67 -60.72 19.69
C GLN A 95 27.55 -59.90 20.33
N VAL A 96 27.42 -58.66 19.89
CA VAL A 96 26.18 -57.86 20.01
C VAL A 96 25.67 -57.51 18.63
N ARG A 97 24.35 -57.36 18.49
CA ARG A 97 23.73 -56.90 17.25
C ARG A 97 22.68 -55.82 17.49
N SER A 98 22.52 -54.92 16.54
CA SER A 98 21.45 -53.92 16.51
C SER A 98 20.90 -53.78 15.11
N ASP A 99 19.58 -53.71 14.98
CA ASP A 99 18.84 -53.34 13.75
C ASP A 99 18.54 -51.84 13.69
N LYS A 100 18.89 -51.08 14.73
CA LYS A 100 18.62 -49.63 14.83
C LYS A 100 19.75 -48.80 14.27
N SER A 101 20.97 -48.99 14.79
CA SER A 101 22.16 -48.25 14.34
C SER A 101 23.46 -48.87 14.87
N ALA A 102 24.56 -48.55 14.20
CA ALA A 102 25.92 -48.83 14.68
C ALA A 102 26.18 -48.29 16.10
N SER A 103 25.70 -47.08 16.40
CA SER A 103 25.84 -46.47 17.73
C SER A 103 25.08 -47.26 18.79
N ASN A 104 23.90 -47.77 18.46
CA ASN A 104 23.13 -48.61 19.39
C ASN A 104 23.81 -49.95 19.66
N ALA A 105 24.42 -50.59 18.64
CA ALA A 105 25.23 -51.79 18.83
C ALA A 105 26.42 -51.52 19.78
N ALA A 106 27.08 -50.36 19.64
CA ALA A 106 28.16 -49.96 20.54
C ALA A 106 27.68 -49.71 21.99
N THR A 107 26.50 -49.13 22.18
CA THR A 107 25.91 -48.96 23.52
C THR A 107 25.62 -50.30 24.19
N LEU A 108 25.07 -51.27 23.46
CA LEU A 108 24.83 -52.62 23.97
C LEU A 108 26.14 -53.32 24.38
N LEU A 109 27.23 -53.13 23.62
CA LEU A 109 28.55 -53.62 24.00
C LEU A 109 29.05 -52.99 25.32
N HIS A 110 28.84 -51.68 25.49
CA HIS A 110 29.21 -50.97 26.72
C HIS A 110 28.45 -51.50 27.94
N GLU A 111 27.15 -51.76 27.81
CA GLU A 111 26.31 -52.28 28.90
C GLU A 111 26.78 -53.66 29.40
N ILE A 112 27.22 -54.53 28.48
CA ILE A 112 27.70 -55.88 28.80
C ILE A 112 29.10 -55.85 29.44
N SER A 113 29.96 -54.94 29.00
CA SER A 113 31.38 -54.89 29.42
C SER A 113 31.67 -53.97 30.62
N LYS A 114 30.68 -53.15 31.04
CA LYS A 114 30.75 -52.20 32.18
C LYS A 114 32.01 -51.31 32.20
N ASN A 115 32.55 -50.94 31.03
CA ASN A 115 33.75 -50.11 30.91
C ASN A 115 33.49 -48.80 30.13
N LYS A 116 33.62 -47.66 30.81
CA LYS A 116 33.37 -46.29 30.30
C LYS A 116 34.20 -45.90 29.06
N ALA A 117 35.26 -46.64 28.73
CA ALA A 117 36.09 -46.37 27.55
C ALA A 117 35.44 -46.79 26.20
N ILE A 118 34.25 -47.41 26.20
CA ILE A 118 33.59 -47.95 25.00
C ILE A 118 32.65 -46.95 24.29
N LEU A 119 32.43 -45.77 24.87
CA LEU A 119 31.69 -44.66 24.23
C LEU A 119 32.39 -44.05 22.99
N LEU A 120 33.64 -44.42 22.70
CA LEU A 120 34.41 -43.98 21.52
C LEU A 120 34.22 -44.87 20.28
N LEU A 121 33.40 -45.93 20.33
CA LEU A 121 33.06 -46.74 19.15
C LEU A 121 32.14 -46.00 18.14
N ILE A 122 31.60 -44.83 18.50
CA ILE A 122 30.76 -43.98 17.63
C ILE A 122 31.53 -43.54 16.37
N ASN A 123 32.86 -43.48 16.45
CA ASN A 123 33.73 -43.08 15.34
C ASN A 123 34.10 -44.25 14.41
N VAL A 124 33.93 -45.51 14.81
CA VAL A 124 34.40 -46.68 14.04
C VAL A 124 33.59 -46.90 12.77
N ILE A 125 32.26 -46.76 12.83
CA ILE A 125 31.39 -47.03 11.66
C ILE A 125 31.05 -45.73 10.91
N ASN A 126 31.05 -44.56 11.57
CA ASN A 126 30.70 -43.29 10.91
C ASN A 126 31.86 -42.66 10.12
N VAL A 127 33.12 -42.86 10.53
CA VAL A 127 34.28 -42.30 9.82
C VAL A 127 34.51 -43.02 8.48
N GLU A 128 34.27 -44.33 8.40
CA GLU A 128 34.57 -45.09 7.16
C GLU A 128 33.49 -45.02 6.08
N ILE A 129 32.20 -44.84 6.41
CA ILE A 129 31.21 -44.59 5.35
C ILE A 129 31.48 -43.22 4.68
N ASN A 130 32.18 -42.31 5.37
CA ASN A 130 32.66 -41.04 4.81
C ASN A 130 33.87 -41.25 3.86
N VAL A 131 34.85 -42.08 4.25
CA VAL A 131 36.03 -42.41 3.42
C VAL A 131 35.62 -43.19 2.16
N ASN A 132 34.76 -44.21 2.30
CA ASN A 132 34.36 -45.04 1.16
C ASN A 132 33.44 -44.29 0.17
N ASN A 133 32.57 -43.38 0.64
CA ASN A 133 31.80 -42.51 -0.27
C ASN A 133 32.67 -41.51 -1.03
N ASN A 134 33.71 -40.95 -0.39
CA ASN A 134 34.62 -40.01 -1.06
C ASN A 134 35.51 -40.71 -2.10
N TYR A 135 35.88 -41.98 -1.90
CA TYR A 135 36.62 -42.77 -2.90
C TYR A 135 35.74 -43.27 -4.05
N ILE A 136 34.50 -43.70 -3.78
CA ILE A 136 33.57 -44.17 -4.83
C ILE A 136 33.04 -43.01 -5.69
N LEU A 137 32.82 -41.81 -5.13
CA LEU A 137 32.47 -40.62 -5.92
C LEU A 137 33.59 -40.17 -6.88
N ASN A 138 34.87 -40.42 -6.53
CA ASN A 138 36.01 -40.00 -7.34
C ASN A 138 36.36 -40.96 -8.49
N LYS A 139 35.70 -42.12 -8.58
CA LYS A 139 35.90 -43.10 -9.66
C LYS A 139 34.88 -43.02 -10.80
N HIS A 140 33.86 -42.16 -10.69
CA HIS A 140 33.03 -41.84 -11.84
C HIS A 140 33.77 -40.85 -12.74
N THR A 141 34.23 -41.38 -13.88
CA THR A 141 34.49 -40.66 -15.14
C THR A 141 33.94 -39.24 -15.15
N ARG A 142 34.79 -38.22 -15.41
CA ARG A 142 34.34 -36.85 -15.71
C ARG A 142 33.22 -36.94 -16.75
N SER A 143 31.98 -36.90 -16.30
CA SER A 143 30.83 -36.96 -17.20
C SER A 143 30.95 -35.76 -18.13
N ALA A 144 30.82 -36.00 -19.43
CA ALA A 144 30.78 -34.92 -20.40
C ALA A 144 29.76 -33.89 -19.93
N LEU A 145 30.15 -32.61 -19.90
CA LEU A 145 29.24 -31.55 -19.47
C LEU A 145 28.03 -31.58 -20.39
N LYS A 146 26.85 -31.85 -19.82
CA LYS A 146 25.59 -31.76 -20.56
C LYS A 146 25.51 -30.43 -21.33
N PRO A 147 25.10 -30.44 -22.61
CA PRO A 147 24.77 -29.24 -23.37
C PRO A 147 23.84 -28.30 -22.61
N VAL A 148 23.90 -26.99 -22.89
CA VAL A 148 23.19 -25.95 -22.13
C VAL A 148 21.66 -26.16 -22.18
N ASN A 149 21.13 -26.65 -23.29
CA ASN A 149 19.72 -26.98 -23.51
C ASN A 149 19.25 -28.22 -22.71
N GLU A 150 20.16 -29.05 -22.22
CA GLU A 150 19.85 -30.30 -21.48
C GLU A 150 20.16 -30.20 -19.98
N ALA A 151 20.72 -29.07 -19.55
CA ALA A 151 21.12 -28.83 -18.17
C ALA A 151 20.04 -28.04 -17.40
N SER A 152 19.77 -28.44 -16.16
CA SER A 152 18.86 -27.68 -15.29
C SER A 152 19.39 -26.27 -14.99
N ASN A 153 18.48 -25.33 -14.73
CA ASN A 153 18.85 -23.96 -14.33
C ASN A 153 19.81 -23.92 -13.13
N SER A 154 19.66 -24.83 -12.17
CA SER A 154 20.56 -24.93 -11.00
C SER A 154 21.97 -25.39 -11.39
N THR A 155 22.08 -26.34 -12.32
CA THR A 155 23.36 -26.82 -12.86
C THR A 155 24.07 -25.71 -13.62
N LEU A 156 23.34 -25.01 -14.50
CA LEU A 156 23.87 -23.87 -15.26
C LEU A 156 24.33 -22.74 -14.34
N THR A 157 23.58 -22.44 -13.27
CA THR A 157 23.95 -21.43 -12.28
C THR A 157 25.23 -21.82 -11.52
N LYS A 158 25.41 -23.09 -11.16
CA LYS A 158 26.65 -23.58 -10.52
C LYS A 158 27.85 -23.46 -11.47
N ARG A 159 27.69 -23.83 -12.74
CA ARG A 159 28.75 -23.67 -13.76
C ARG A 159 29.16 -22.22 -13.91
N ALA A 160 28.19 -21.31 -14.02
CA ALA A 160 28.43 -19.87 -14.13
C ALA A 160 29.16 -19.31 -12.91
N LYS A 161 28.77 -19.71 -11.70
CA LYS A 161 29.45 -19.33 -10.45
C LYS A 161 30.90 -19.84 -10.43
N ASN A 162 31.14 -21.09 -10.76
CA ASN A 162 32.50 -21.66 -10.76
C ASN A 162 33.41 -20.93 -11.76
N LEU A 163 32.92 -20.67 -12.97
CA LEU A 163 33.65 -19.87 -13.97
C LEU A 163 33.97 -18.48 -13.43
N SER A 164 32.99 -17.81 -12.82
CA SER A 164 33.19 -16.47 -12.27
C SER A 164 34.24 -16.43 -11.15
N THR A 165 34.25 -17.42 -10.26
CA THR A 165 35.26 -17.52 -9.19
C THR A 165 36.66 -17.71 -9.78
N GLN A 166 36.80 -18.56 -10.80
CA GLN A 166 38.09 -18.75 -11.47
C GLN A 166 38.57 -17.46 -12.15
N ILE A 167 37.68 -16.75 -12.84
CA ILE A 167 38.01 -15.46 -13.48
C ILE A 167 38.37 -14.40 -12.45
N GLN A 168 37.67 -14.34 -11.31
CA GLN A 168 37.99 -13.41 -10.23
C GLN A 168 39.38 -13.67 -9.65
N ASN A 169 39.72 -14.93 -9.37
CA ASN A 169 41.03 -15.31 -8.86
C ASN A 169 42.13 -15.00 -9.87
N TYR A 170 41.89 -15.31 -11.15
CA TYR A 170 42.82 -15.00 -12.23
C TYR A 170 43.04 -13.48 -12.36
N PHE A 171 41.98 -12.68 -12.31
CA PHE A 171 42.08 -11.22 -12.33
C PHE A 171 42.92 -10.69 -11.17
N GLN A 172 42.68 -11.16 -9.95
CA GLN A 172 43.44 -10.77 -8.75
C GLN A 172 44.92 -11.15 -8.83
N ASP A 173 45.23 -12.29 -9.44
CA ASP A 173 46.61 -12.74 -9.63
C ASP A 173 47.32 -11.91 -10.71
N GLN A 174 46.71 -11.78 -11.88
CA GLN A 174 47.33 -11.14 -13.04
C GLN A 174 47.44 -9.63 -12.91
N SER A 175 46.47 -8.98 -12.26
CA SER A 175 46.46 -7.53 -12.07
C SER A 175 47.73 -7.00 -11.39
N LYS A 176 48.38 -7.80 -10.53
CA LYS A 176 49.63 -7.44 -9.86
C LYS A 176 50.80 -7.23 -10.82
N ASN A 177 50.74 -7.79 -12.03
CA ASN A 177 51.77 -7.65 -13.05
C ASN A 177 51.62 -6.37 -13.88
N TYR A 178 50.47 -5.70 -13.81
CA TYR A 178 50.13 -4.56 -14.69
C TYR A 178 49.87 -3.25 -13.92
N TYR A 179 49.73 -3.31 -12.60
CA TYR A 179 49.39 -2.15 -11.76
C TYR A 179 50.26 -2.10 -10.51
N ASN A 180 50.36 -0.92 -9.90
CA ASN A 180 51.13 -0.73 -8.67
C ASN A 180 50.46 -1.47 -7.50
N GLN A 181 51.25 -1.97 -6.56
CA GLN A 181 50.74 -2.68 -5.37
C GLN A 181 49.90 -1.78 -4.45
N ASN A 182 50.04 -0.46 -4.55
CA ASN A 182 49.23 0.50 -3.81
C ASN A 182 47.84 0.75 -4.46
N ASP A 183 47.62 0.30 -5.70
CA ASP A 183 46.35 0.48 -6.39
C ASP A 183 45.37 -0.66 -6.06
N ILE A 184 44.19 -0.32 -5.52
CA ILE A 184 43.17 -1.30 -5.17
C ILE A 184 42.29 -1.61 -6.38
N LEU A 185 42.57 -2.74 -7.04
CA LEU A 185 41.83 -3.20 -8.22
C LEU A 185 40.68 -4.12 -7.84
N ASN A 186 39.48 -3.80 -8.35
CA ASN A 186 38.26 -4.52 -8.06
C ASN A 186 37.53 -4.90 -9.34
N LEU A 187 37.46 -6.20 -9.64
CA LEU A 187 36.57 -6.72 -10.68
C LEU A 187 35.12 -6.54 -10.21
N LYS A 188 34.36 -5.63 -10.83
CA LYS A 188 32.99 -5.27 -10.37
C LYS A 188 31.95 -6.31 -10.80
N SER A 189 31.98 -6.73 -12.06
CA SER A 189 31.07 -7.72 -12.61
C SER A 189 31.68 -8.48 -13.78
N LEU A 190 31.11 -9.65 -14.08
CA LEU A 190 31.40 -10.48 -15.24
C LEU A 190 30.10 -10.70 -16.03
N LYS A 191 30.12 -10.33 -17.31
CA LYS A 191 29.03 -10.58 -18.26
C LYS A 191 29.48 -11.60 -19.30
N PHE A 192 28.66 -12.61 -19.54
CA PHE A 192 28.85 -13.54 -20.64
C PHE A 192 27.51 -14.19 -21.00
N SER A 193 27.38 -14.74 -22.21
CA SER A 193 26.17 -15.42 -22.66
C SER A 193 26.49 -16.77 -23.25
N THR A 194 25.54 -17.69 -23.12
CA THR A 194 25.42 -18.87 -23.96
C THR A 194 24.40 -18.60 -25.06
N ASN A 195 24.23 -19.56 -25.96
CA ASN A 195 23.27 -19.52 -27.05
C ASN A 195 21.81 -19.37 -26.58
N THR A 196 21.55 -19.62 -25.28
CA THR A 196 20.19 -19.64 -24.71
C THR A 196 20.00 -18.71 -23.52
N LYS A 197 21.08 -18.24 -22.88
CA LYS A 197 20.98 -17.46 -21.63
C LYS A 197 22.15 -16.51 -21.45
N SER A 198 21.86 -15.29 -21.03
CA SER A 198 22.86 -14.32 -20.59
C SER A 198 23.08 -14.41 -19.08
N TYR A 199 24.32 -14.21 -18.66
CA TYR A 199 24.76 -14.19 -17.26
C TYR A 199 25.41 -12.84 -16.97
N GLU A 200 24.99 -12.21 -15.88
CA GLU A 200 25.66 -11.05 -15.28
C GLU A 200 25.92 -11.38 -13.81
N ILE A 201 27.19 -11.49 -13.42
CA ILE A 201 27.63 -11.87 -12.08
C ILE A 201 28.36 -10.68 -11.46
N TYR A 202 27.96 -10.27 -10.26
CA TYR A 202 28.59 -9.18 -9.53
C TYR A 202 29.47 -9.74 -8.42
N PHE A 203 30.73 -9.30 -8.34
CA PHE A 203 31.68 -9.78 -7.33
C PHE A 203 31.69 -8.93 -6.06
N ARG A 204 31.07 -7.75 -6.09
CA ARG A 204 30.93 -6.90 -4.90
C ARG A 204 29.79 -7.44 -4.04
N ASN A 205 30.09 -7.75 -2.78
CA ASN A 205 29.06 -7.65 -1.75
C ASN A 205 28.67 -6.17 -1.68
N GLN A 206 27.53 -5.79 -2.25
CA GLN A 206 26.91 -4.53 -1.85
C GLN A 206 26.74 -4.60 -0.32
N ASP A 207 27.17 -3.57 0.40
CA ASP A 207 26.92 -3.45 1.85
C ASP A 207 25.46 -3.82 2.12
N LYS A 208 25.22 -4.58 3.20
CA LYS A 208 23.85 -4.96 3.58
C LYS A 208 22.95 -3.71 3.70
N GLU A 209 23.53 -2.60 4.13
CA GLU A 209 22.89 -1.29 4.24
C GLU A 209 22.51 -0.69 2.88
N ASN A 210 23.42 -0.73 1.89
CA ASN A 210 23.13 -0.35 0.50
C ASN A 210 22.05 -1.25 -0.15
N LYS A 211 21.98 -2.53 0.25
CA LYS A 211 20.91 -3.44 -0.22
C LYS A 211 19.55 -3.09 0.39
N LYS A 212 19.49 -2.82 1.69
CA LYS A 212 18.24 -2.45 2.37
C LYS A 212 17.70 -1.12 1.81
N GLN A 213 18.55 -0.09 1.70
CA GLN A 213 18.17 1.20 1.11
C GLN A 213 17.64 1.04 -0.33
N LYS A 214 18.28 0.19 -1.15
CA LYS A 214 17.79 -0.11 -2.50
C LYS A 214 16.40 -0.76 -2.48
N VAL A 215 16.17 -1.72 -1.58
CA VAL A 215 14.86 -2.37 -1.45
C VAL A 215 13.81 -1.36 -0.98
N GLN A 216 14.12 -0.53 0.01
CA GLN A 216 13.22 0.52 0.51
C GLN A 216 12.87 1.56 -0.55
N ALA A 217 13.85 2.01 -1.35
CA ALA A 217 13.61 2.93 -2.46
C ALA A 217 12.68 2.30 -3.52
N ILE A 218 12.82 1.00 -3.77
CA ILE A 218 11.93 0.28 -4.68
C ILE A 218 10.54 0.11 -4.08
N VAL A 219 10.43 -0.21 -2.79
CA VAL A 219 9.13 -0.25 -2.07
C VAL A 219 8.43 1.10 -2.23
N GLN A 220 9.11 2.19 -1.92
CA GLN A 220 8.60 3.55 -2.07
C GLN A 220 8.14 3.83 -3.51
N ALA A 221 8.97 3.53 -4.51
CA ALA A 221 8.63 3.74 -5.92
C ALA A 221 7.41 2.90 -6.34
N THR A 222 7.32 1.66 -5.88
CA THR A 222 6.17 0.78 -6.16
C THR A 222 4.89 1.30 -5.53
N ASP A 223 4.95 1.84 -4.32
CA ASP A 223 3.78 2.39 -3.62
C ASP A 223 3.33 3.72 -4.24
N GLN A 224 4.26 4.63 -4.52
CA GLN A 224 3.96 5.91 -5.18
C GLN A 224 3.43 5.73 -6.60
N SER A 225 3.91 4.72 -7.33
CA SER A 225 3.50 4.45 -8.71
C SER A 225 2.36 3.43 -8.81
N LEU A 226 1.79 2.98 -7.68
CA LEU A 226 0.73 1.97 -7.61
C LEU A 226 1.05 0.68 -8.40
N ILE A 227 2.31 0.26 -8.40
CA ILE A 227 2.76 -0.94 -9.11
C ILE A 227 2.28 -2.16 -8.33
N SER A 228 1.38 -2.93 -8.95
CA SER A 228 0.89 -4.17 -8.36
C SER A 228 2.02 -5.18 -8.17
N ARG A 229 1.83 -6.11 -7.23
CA ARG A 229 2.75 -7.23 -6.99
C ARG A 229 3.04 -8.02 -8.27
N GLU A 230 2.03 -8.24 -9.10
CA GLU A 230 2.14 -8.96 -10.37
C GLU A 230 2.92 -8.16 -11.43
N ALA A 231 2.63 -6.85 -11.53
CA ALA A 231 3.38 -5.96 -12.41
C ALA A 231 4.86 -5.91 -12.03
N TYR A 232 5.17 -5.81 -10.73
CA TYR A 232 6.55 -5.84 -10.25
C TYR A 232 7.23 -7.18 -10.54
N ARG A 233 6.54 -8.33 -10.35
CA ARG A 233 7.09 -9.65 -10.71
C ARG A 233 7.43 -9.74 -12.20
N SER A 234 6.58 -9.18 -13.06
CA SER A 234 6.80 -9.14 -14.51
C SER A 234 8.06 -8.32 -14.83
N LEU A 235 8.22 -7.14 -14.21
CA LEU A 235 9.42 -6.30 -14.35
C LEU A 235 10.70 -7.01 -13.86
N ALA A 236 10.65 -7.61 -12.67
CA ALA A 236 11.80 -8.30 -12.06
C ALA A 236 12.20 -9.59 -12.80
N THR A 237 11.32 -10.14 -13.64
CA THR A 237 11.63 -11.29 -14.50
C THR A 237 12.55 -10.88 -15.66
N ILE A 238 12.39 -9.65 -16.17
CA ILE A 238 13.16 -9.13 -17.30
C ILE A 238 14.43 -8.42 -16.83
N GLU A 239 14.34 -7.59 -15.78
CA GLU A 239 15.48 -6.85 -15.24
C GLU A 239 16.09 -7.57 -14.03
N HIS A 240 17.16 -8.31 -14.29
CA HIS A 240 17.86 -9.12 -13.28
C HIS A 240 18.51 -8.29 -12.14
N LYS A 241 18.65 -6.98 -12.30
CA LYS A 241 19.13 -6.08 -11.23
C LYS A 241 18.06 -5.73 -10.20
N LEU A 242 16.78 -5.96 -10.48
CA LEU A 242 15.71 -5.72 -9.51
C LEU A 242 15.72 -6.82 -8.43
N PRO A 243 15.53 -6.47 -7.15
CA PRO A 243 15.31 -7.46 -6.10
C PRO A 243 14.09 -8.34 -6.42
N HIS A 244 14.16 -9.61 -6.04
CA HIS A 244 13.01 -10.50 -6.12
C HIS A 244 11.83 -9.95 -5.31
N GLU A 245 10.62 -10.20 -5.79
CA GLU A 245 9.38 -9.68 -5.17
C GLU A 245 9.26 -10.06 -3.68
N TYR A 246 9.70 -11.24 -3.26
CA TYR A 246 9.64 -11.63 -1.85
C TYR A 246 10.46 -10.69 -0.94
N LEU A 247 11.54 -10.08 -1.44
CA LEU A 247 12.33 -9.11 -0.69
C LEU A 247 11.55 -7.80 -0.51
N ILE A 248 10.86 -7.36 -1.57
CA ILE A 248 10.00 -6.17 -1.52
C ILE A 248 8.83 -6.41 -0.54
N SER A 249 8.17 -7.56 -0.64
CA SER A 249 7.09 -7.98 0.26
C SER A 249 7.56 -8.05 1.71
N SER A 250 8.73 -8.67 1.97
CA SER A 250 9.28 -8.74 3.34
C SER A 250 9.62 -7.37 3.92
N GLU A 251 10.15 -6.45 3.11
CA GLU A 251 10.45 -5.09 3.56
C GLU A 251 9.16 -4.30 3.82
N LYS A 252 8.12 -4.45 2.99
CA LYS A 252 6.79 -3.85 3.24
C LYS A 252 6.21 -4.32 4.58
N ILE A 253 6.29 -5.61 4.88
CA ILE A 253 5.84 -6.15 6.18
C ILE A 253 6.65 -5.55 7.32
N GLN A 254 7.97 -5.41 7.16
CA GLN A 254 8.84 -4.82 8.17
C GLN A 254 8.50 -3.34 8.41
N ILE A 255 8.31 -2.54 7.35
CA ILE A 255 7.87 -1.15 7.44
C ILE A 255 6.51 -1.06 8.14
N ASN A 256 5.55 -1.93 7.80
CA ASN A 256 4.24 -1.94 8.46
C ASN A 256 4.35 -2.21 9.97
N LYS A 257 5.23 -3.13 10.39
CA LYS A 257 5.49 -3.38 11.82
C LYS A 257 6.14 -2.18 12.51
N GLU A 258 7.07 -1.51 11.85
CA GLU A 258 7.67 -0.27 12.38
C GLU A 258 6.61 0.83 12.50
N MET A 259 5.75 1.00 11.49
CA MET A 259 4.66 1.98 11.50
C MET A 259 3.59 1.66 12.54
N GLU A 260 3.31 0.38 12.84
CA GLU A 260 2.37 -0.02 13.89
C GLU A 260 2.85 0.41 15.28
N VAL A 261 4.16 0.52 15.50
CA VAL A 261 4.74 1.05 16.73
C VAL A 261 4.67 2.57 16.78
N VAL A 262 4.92 3.25 15.66
CA VAL A 262 5.03 4.71 15.60
C VAL A 262 3.66 5.40 15.51
N ILE A 263 2.76 4.89 14.66
CA ILE A 263 1.41 5.43 14.42
C ILE A 263 0.42 4.24 14.38
N PRO A 264 0.10 3.65 15.55
CA PRO A 264 -0.78 2.48 15.62
C PRO A 264 -2.18 2.79 15.07
N ILE A 265 -2.75 1.82 14.36
CA ILE A 265 -4.17 1.84 13.98
C ILE A 265 -4.95 1.19 15.12
N LYS A 266 -5.74 1.99 15.82
CA LYS A 266 -6.67 1.54 16.85
C LYS A 266 -8.00 1.17 16.21
N LEU A 267 -8.61 0.09 16.66
CA LEU A 267 -9.95 -0.32 16.22
C LEU A 267 -10.99 0.06 17.27
N ILE A 268 -11.94 0.90 16.90
CA ILE A 268 -13.08 1.29 17.73
C ILE A 268 -14.29 0.48 17.28
N ASN A 269 -14.99 -0.15 18.22
CA ASN A 269 -16.23 -0.85 17.92
C ASN A 269 -17.32 0.16 17.56
N MET A 270 -17.84 0.08 16.34
CA MET A 270 -18.97 0.90 15.92
C MET A 270 -20.25 0.22 16.41
N GLN A 271 -21.06 0.95 17.17
CA GLN A 271 -22.43 0.51 17.46
C GLN A 271 -23.27 0.66 16.18
N THR A 272 -23.09 -0.27 15.23
CA THR A 272 -23.90 -0.30 14.01
C THR A 272 -24.80 -1.52 14.04
N THR A 273 -26.11 -1.25 14.02
CA THR A 273 -27.20 -2.19 13.73
C THR A 273 -26.77 -3.12 12.60
N ARG A 274 -26.76 -4.43 12.87
CA ARG A 274 -26.39 -5.53 11.95
C ARG A 274 -26.66 -5.17 10.48
N VAL A 275 -25.64 -4.70 9.76
CA VAL A 275 -25.70 -4.64 8.31
C VAL A 275 -25.66 -6.09 7.86
N GLY A 276 -26.79 -6.60 7.36
CA GLY A 276 -26.87 -7.93 6.75
C GLY A 276 -26.04 -7.94 5.48
N ILE A 277 -24.74 -8.19 5.58
CA ILE A 277 -23.86 -8.34 4.44
C ILE A 277 -23.96 -9.80 3.97
N GLY A 278 -24.81 -10.04 2.99
CA GLY A 278 -24.77 -11.28 2.20
C GLY A 278 -23.55 -11.23 1.27
N PHE A 279 -22.44 -11.84 1.71
CA PHE A 279 -21.26 -12.10 0.89
C PHE A 279 -21.55 -13.28 -0.05
N TYR A 280 -21.95 -13.02 -1.29
CA TYR A 280 -21.98 -14.01 -2.36
C TYR A 280 -21.43 -13.40 -3.65
N GLU A 281 -20.18 -12.92 -3.60
CA GLU A 281 -19.34 -12.77 -4.79
C GLU A 281 -17.97 -13.37 -4.43
N GLU A 282 -17.36 -14.08 -5.40
CA GLU A 282 -16.04 -14.68 -5.21
C GLU A 282 -15.02 -13.58 -4.84
N PRO A 283 -14.28 -13.72 -3.74
CA PRO A 283 -13.34 -12.71 -3.31
C PRO A 283 -12.20 -12.56 -4.32
N HIS A 284 -11.99 -11.34 -4.83
CA HIS A 284 -10.83 -10.98 -5.65
C HIS A 284 -9.50 -10.98 -4.86
N ILE A 285 -9.55 -11.17 -3.54
CA ILE A 285 -8.40 -11.19 -2.63
C ILE A 285 -8.26 -12.60 -2.08
N ILE A 286 -7.19 -13.30 -2.48
CA ILE A 286 -6.88 -14.69 -2.09
C ILE A 286 -5.90 -14.73 -0.89
N ASP A 287 -5.47 -13.55 -0.40
CA ASP A 287 -4.54 -13.46 0.72
C ASP A 287 -5.27 -13.65 2.06
N GLU A 288 -5.03 -14.80 2.68
CA GLU A 288 -5.69 -15.24 3.92
C GLU A 288 -5.44 -14.29 5.10
N GLU A 289 -4.30 -13.59 5.13
CA GLU A 289 -3.99 -12.59 6.17
C GLU A 289 -4.86 -11.34 5.99
N ILE A 290 -5.00 -10.85 4.75
CA ILE A 290 -5.85 -9.70 4.43
C ILE A 290 -7.32 -10.02 4.67
N VAL A 291 -7.77 -11.21 4.30
CA VAL A 291 -9.15 -11.67 4.54
C VAL A 291 -9.44 -11.72 6.04
N ASN A 292 -8.56 -12.30 6.85
CA ASN A 292 -8.72 -12.36 8.30
C ASN A 292 -8.71 -10.96 8.95
N GLN A 293 -7.85 -10.05 8.48
CA GLN A 293 -7.86 -8.66 8.93
C GLN A 293 -9.17 -7.95 8.57
N MET A 294 -9.66 -8.11 7.33
CA MET A 294 -10.94 -7.54 6.89
C MET A 294 -12.12 -8.05 7.71
N VAL A 295 -12.19 -9.38 7.96
CA VAL A 295 -13.25 -9.98 8.78
C VAL A 295 -13.21 -9.43 10.22
N SER A 296 -12.01 -9.24 10.78
CA SER A 296 -11.83 -8.68 12.13
C SER A 296 -12.22 -7.19 12.24
N ALA A 297 -12.27 -6.47 11.11
CA ALA A 297 -12.59 -5.05 11.01
C ALA A 297 -14.08 -4.76 10.71
N ILE A 298 -14.89 -5.80 10.46
CA ILE A 298 -16.33 -5.63 10.20
C ILE A 298 -17.00 -4.98 11.42
N GLY A 299 -17.72 -3.87 11.18
CA GLY A 299 -18.39 -3.11 12.23
C GLY A 299 -17.43 -2.35 13.16
N LYS A 300 -16.18 -2.11 12.74
CA LYS A 300 -15.20 -1.32 13.48
C LYS A 300 -14.73 -0.13 12.64
N ALA A 301 -14.37 0.96 13.33
CA ALA A 301 -13.66 2.08 12.75
C ALA A 301 -12.16 1.91 13.02
N GLY A 302 -11.34 2.08 11.99
CA GLY A 302 -9.91 2.26 12.15
C GLY A 302 -9.61 3.72 12.45
N CYS A 303 -8.87 4.00 13.51
CA CYS A 303 -8.44 5.34 13.86
C CYS A 303 -6.94 5.41 14.17
N ARG A 304 -6.33 6.55 13.87
CA ARG A 304 -4.96 6.89 14.21
C ARG A 304 -4.96 8.12 15.11
N SER A 305 -4.03 8.16 16.07
CA SER A 305 -3.82 9.35 16.88
C SER A 305 -3.29 10.47 16.00
N ILE A 306 -3.94 11.63 16.02
CA ILE A 306 -3.43 12.81 15.32
C ILE A 306 -2.13 13.29 15.98
N LYS A 307 -1.99 13.10 17.30
CA LYS A 307 -0.74 13.43 18.02
C LYS A 307 0.43 12.57 17.52
N ASP A 308 0.23 11.27 17.33
CA ASP A 308 1.27 10.37 16.83
C ASP A 308 1.64 10.70 15.37
N ILE A 309 0.64 11.01 14.54
CA ILE A 309 0.87 11.51 13.16
C ILE A 309 1.71 12.78 13.19
N LEU A 310 1.33 13.79 13.99
CA LEU A 310 2.04 15.06 14.09
C LEU A 310 3.47 14.89 14.61
N LYS A 311 3.67 14.09 15.66
CA LYS A 311 5.02 13.76 16.19
C LYS A 311 5.92 13.14 15.13
N TYR A 312 5.36 12.37 14.21
CA TYR A 312 6.11 11.75 13.13
C TYR A 312 6.45 12.74 12.00
N ILE A 313 5.49 13.58 11.57
CA ILE A 313 5.66 14.42 10.37
C ILE A 313 6.29 15.80 10.64
N VAL A 314 6.01 16.41 11.80
CA VAL A 314 6.47 17.78 12.11
C VAL A 314 8.00 17.90 12.13
N PRO A 315 8.79 16.97 12.71
CA PRO A 315 10.24 17.04 12.66
C PRO A 315 10.78 17.11 11.23
N LYS A 316 10.19 16.33 10.32
CA LYS A 316 10.58 16.33 8.91
C LYS A 316 10.26 17.67 8.24
N LEU A 317 9.04 18.18 8.42
CA LEU A 317 8.63 19.46 7.83
C LEU A 317 9.42 20.65 8.36
N ASN A 318 9.84 20.60 9.63
CA ASN A 318 10.74 21.59 10.21
C ASN A 318 12.15 21.50 9.58
N ASN A 319 12.70 20.29 9.41
CA ASN A 319 13.99 20.10 8.74
C ASN A 319 13.97 20.53 7.27
N ASP A 320 12.84 20.31 6.58
CA ASP A 320 12.64 20.70 5.19
C ASP A 320 12.39 22.21 5.03
N GLY A 321 12.34 22.97 6.13
CA GLY A 321 12.09 24.42 6.13
C GLY A 321 10.65 24.83 5.80
N VAL A 322 9.72 23.88 5.84
CA VAL A 322 8.27 24.13 5.63
C VAL A 322 7.66 24.75 6.88
N LEU A 323 8.03 24.24 8.06
CA LEU A 323 7.61 24.79 9.35
C LEU A 323 8.72 25.64 9.96
N ASN A 324 8.33 26.68 10.71
CA ASN A 324 9.27 27.57 11.37
C ASN A 324 9.27 27.36 12.88
N ALA A 325 10.34 26.77 13.42
CA ALA A 325 10.53 26.59 14.86
C ALA A 325 10.49 27.91 15.69
N THR A 326 10.82 29.07 15.09
CA THR A 326 10.75 30.35 15.81
C THR A 326 9.34 30.91 15.91
N CYS A 327 8.41 30.38 15.12
CA CYS A 327 6.98 30.71 15.15
C CYS A 327 6.20 29.39 15.11
N PRO A 328 6.12 28.66 16.24
CA PRO A 328 5.67 27.28 16.26
C PRO A 328 4.14 27.18 16.20
N ILE A 329 3.54 27.67 15.12
CA ILE A 329 2.11 27.61 14.83
C ILE A 329 1.91 26.78 13.56
N ILE A 330 1.06 25.77 13.63
CA ILE A 330 0.71 24.91 12.49
C ILE A 330 -0.75 25.17 12.11
N ASN A 331 -0.99 25.38 10.82
CA ASN A 331 -2.33 25.50 10.25
C ASN A 331 -2.78 24.11 9.76
N LEU A 332 -3.75 23.52 10.45
CA LEU A 332 -4.22 22.16 10.18
C LEU A 332 -5.64 22.18 9.59
N ARG A 333 -5.80 21.64 8.39
CA ARG A 333 -7.12 21.42 7.77
C ARG A 333 -7.63 20.03 8.08
N ILE A 334 -8.89 19.96 8.51
CA ILE A 334 -9.65 18.73 8.71
C ILE A 334 -10.66 18.63 7.57
N SER A 335 -10.81 17.42 7.01
CA SER A 335 -11.73 17.14 5.92
C SER A 335 -12.29 15.73 6.07
N GLY A 336 -13.37 15.43 5.36
CA GLY A 336 -13.91 14.08 5.27
C GLY A 336 -14.89 13.94 4.12
N ASP A 337 -15.13 12.69 3.73
CA ASP A 337 -16.04 12.34 2.65
C ASP A 337 -16.61 10.93 2.87
N GLY A 338 -17.83 10.71 2.36
CA GLY A 338 -18.52 9.44 2.32
C GLY A 338 -18.57 8.89 0.89
N ARG A 339 -17.92 7.74 0.66
CA ARG A 339 -17.87 7.10 -0.66
C ARG A 339 -18.52 5.71 -0.67
N ASN A 340 -19.27 5.43 -1.73
CA ASN A 340 -19.68 4.07 -2.05
C ASN A 340 -18.49 3.30 -2.65
N VAL A 341 -18.04 2.25 -1.96
CA VAL A 341 -17.07 1.28 -2.44
C VAL A 341 -17.84 0.08 -3.02
N GLY A 342 -17.82 -0.05 -4.34
CA GLY A 342 -18.67 -0.99 -5.07
C GLY A 342 -20.16 -0.62 -4.96
N ARG A 343 -21.04 -1.61 -5.12
CA ARG A 343 -22.50 -1.38 -5.13
C ARG A 343 -23.14 -1.37 -3.74
N LYS A 344 -22.42 -1.77 -2.67
CA LYS A 344 -23.04 -2.15 -1.38
C LYS A 344 -22.37 -1.60 -0.13
N VAL A 345 -21.10 -1.20 -0.17
CA VAL A 345 -20.38 -0.79 1.04
C VAL A 345 -20.15 0.71 1.00
N LYS A 346 -20.74 1.43 1.94
CA LYS A 346 -20.40 2.83 2.20
C LYS A 346 -19.19 2.87 3.11
N GLN A 347 -18.22 3.70 2.78
CA GLN A 347 -17.08 4.01 3.64
C GLN A 347 -17.05 5.51 3.88
N VAL A 348 -16.69 5.87 5.11
CA VAL A 348 -16.50 7.26 5.51
C VAL A 348 -15.06 7.42 5.95
N MET A 349 -14.40 8.46 5.42
CA MET A 349 -13.01 8.79 5.71
C MET A 349 -12.92 10.20 6.28
N VAL A 350 -12.07 10.38 7.28
CA VAL A 350 -11.70 11.68 7.85
C VAL A 350 -10.19 11.82 7.74
N THR A 351 -9.75 12.98 7.28
CA THR A 351 -8.34 13.28 6.98
C THR A 351 -7.90 14.60 7.60
N CYS A 352 -6.60 14.76 7.76
CA CYS A 352 -5.95 16.00 8.15
C CYS A 352 -4.83 16.36 7.17
N ALA A 353 -4.64 17.64 6.89
CA ALA A 353 -3.54 18.14 6.07
C ALA A 353 -2.91 19.38 6.72
N ILE A 354 -1.58 19.52 6.61
CA ILE A 354 -0.85 20.70 7.08
C ILE A 354 -0.87 21.74 5.95
N LEU A 355 -1.57 22.86 6.19
CA LEU A 355 -1.75 23.93 5.20
C LEU A 355 -0.46 24.72 4.95
N ASP A 356 0.49 24.67 5.88
CA ASP A 356 1.80 25.34 5.73
C ASP A 356 2.63 24.75 4.57
N ASP A 357 2.41 23.47 4.20
CA ASP A 357 3.02 22.82 3.03
C ASP A 357 2.26 23.15 1.73
N ARG A 358 2.04 24.44 1.46
CA ARG A 358 1.18 24.94 0.37
C ARG A 358 1.49 24.32 -0.99
N LYS A 359 2.77 24.19 -1.33
CA LYS A 359 3.23 23.67 -2.63
C LYS A 359 2.82 22.21 -2.87
N ASN A 360 2.67 21.43 -1.81
CA ASN A 360 2.41 19.99 -1.91
C ASN A 360 0.99 19.60 -1.48
N LEU A 361 0.15 20.55 -1.04
CA LEU A 361 -1.18 20.28 -0.49
C LEU A 361 -2.13 19.54 -1.47
N HIS A 362 -1.89 19.68 -2.77
CA HIS A 362 -2.66 18.99 -3.82
C HIS A 362 -2.31 17.50 -3.95
N PHE A 363 -1.18 17.03 -3.39
CA PHE A 363 -0.82 15.62 -3.44
C PHE A 363 -1.60 14.80 -2.40
N PRO A 364 -2.22 13.67 -2.80
CA PRO A 364 -3.00 12.84 -1.88
C PRO A 364 -2.22 12.32 -0.67
N ASP A 365 -0.91 12.11 -0.78
CA ASP A 365 -0.06 11.62 0.30
C ASP A 365 0.22 12.68 1.40
N LYS A 366 -0.26 13.91 1.21
CA LYS A 366 -0.27 14.99 2.22
C LYS A 366 -1.56 15.06 3.03
N HIS A 367 -2.53 14.19 2.74
CA HIS A 367 -3.80 14.11 3.46
C HIS A 367 -3.80 12.85 4.32
N PHE A 368 -3.49 13.02 5.60
CA PHE A 368 -3.32 11.93 6.54
C PHE A 368 -4.67 11.43 7.02
N THR A 369 -5.03 10.20 6.68
CA THR A 369 -6.24 9.54 7.19
C THR A 369 -6.14 9.34 8.70
N THR A 370 -7.07 9.94 9.45
CA THR A 370 -7.19 9.81 10.91
C THR A 370 -8.28 8.82 11.30
N VAL A 371 -9.38 8.76 10.54
CA VAL A 371 -10.49 7.83 10.79
C VAL A 371 -10.99 7.25 9.47
N LEU A 372 -11.24 5.94 9.46
CA LEU A 372 -11.85 5.22 8.34
C LEU A 372 -12.80 4.17 8.88
N TYR A 373 -14.07 4.17 8.43
CA TYR A 373 -15.02 3.15 8.84
C TYR A 373 -16.03 2.79 7.74
N PRO A 374 -16.48 1.53 7.69
CA PRO A 374 -17.63 1.15 6.88
C PRO A 374 -18.92 1.56 7.60
N GLY A 375 -19.81 2.28 6.93
CA GLY A 375 -21.04 2.75 7.55
C GLY A 375 -21.67 3.93 6.83
N ASN A 376 -22.73 4.47 7.44
CA ASN A 376 -23.35 5.67 6.93
C ASN A 376 -22.58 6.92 7.36
N GLU A 377 -22.63 7.91 6.48
CA GLU A 377 -22.23 9.28 6.77
C GLU A 377 -23.40 9.95 7.50
N ASP A 378 -23.42 9.79 8.82
CA ASP A 378 -24.37 10.38 9.74
C ASP A 378 -23.67 10.82 11.02
N TYR A 379 -24.31 11.72 11.76
CA TYR A 379 -23.72 12.39 12.91
C TYR A 379 -23.28 11.42 14.02
N ASP A 380 -24.13 10.48 14.41
CA ASP A 380 -23.83 9.57 15.52
C ASP A 380 -22.71 8.61 15.17
N SER A 381 -22.71 8.07 13.95
CA SER A 381 -21.63 7.24 13.42
C SER A 381 -20.29 8.01 13.43
N LEU A 382 -20.29 9.24 12.93
CA LEU A 382 -19.10 10.11 12.92
C LEU A 382 -18.61 10.41 14.34
N LYS A 383 -19.51 10.82 15.24
CA LYS A 383 -19.19 11.13 16.64
C LYS A 383 -18.54 9.94 17.34
N ASN A 384 -19.07 8.74 17.14
CA ASN A 384 -18.55 7.52 17.73
C ASN A 384 -17.19 7.13 17.13
N ALA A 385 -17.07 7.15 15.80
CA ALA A 385 -15.82 6.80 15.12
C ALA A 385 -14.67 7.78 15.43
N MET A 386 -15.00 9.07 15.59
CA MET A 386 -14.03 10.14 15.83
C MET A 386 -13.78 10.43 17.32
N ALA A 387 -14.30 9.64 18.26
CA ALA A 387 -14.22 9.95 19.69
C ALA A 387 -12.78 10.25 20.18
N LEU A 388 -11.80 9.43 19.77
CA LEU A 388 -10.38 9.68 20.07
C LEU A 388 -9.86 10.95 19.38
N PHE A 389 -10.19 11.11 18.10
CA PHE A 389 -9.72 12.21 17.27
C PHE A 389 -10.23 13.57 17.79
N LEU A 390 -11.52 13.68 18.12
CA LEU A 390 -12.11 14.90 18.71
C LEU A 390 -11.46 15.25 20.05
N LYS A 391 -11.26 14.25 20.93
CA LYS A 391 -10.57 14.45 22.20
C LYS A 391 -9.16 15.02 22.00
N GLU A 392 -8.38 14.42 21.09
CA GLU A 392 -7.03 14.88 20.82
C GLU A 392 -6.99 16.28 20.20
N LEU A 393 -7.92 16.64 19.32
CA LEU A 393 -8.03 17.99 18.77
C LEU A 393 -8.30 19.04 19.84
N HIS A 394 -9.17 18.75 20.82
CA HIS A 394 -9.36 19.63 21.98
C HIS A 394 -8.07 19.81 22.78
N GLU A 395 -7.36 18.72 23.09
CA GLU A 395 -6.10 18.81 23.80
C GLU A 395 -5.04 19.61 23.02
N LEU A 396 -5.00 19.47 21.68
CA LEU A 396 -4.12 20.26 20.81
C LEU A 396 -4.51 21.74 20.79
N LYS A 397 -5.81 22.07 20.84
CA LYS A 397 -6.29 23.46 20.88
C LYS A 397 -5.91 24.16 22.18
N GLU A 398 -6.06 23.46 23.31
CA GLU A 398 -5.86 24.03 24.65
C GLU A 398 -4.39 24.08 25.06
N PHE A 399 -3.62 23.04 24.74
CA PHE A 399 -2.27 22.87 25.27
C PHE A 399 -1.17 22.87 24.20
N GLY A 400 -1.52 22.75 22.92
CA GLY A 400 -0.56 22.50 21.86
C GLY A 400 0.04 21.09 21.91
N LEU A 401 1.20 20.91 21.26
CA LEU A 401 1.94 19.65 21.21
C LEU A 401 3.44 19.89 21.30
N GLU A 402 4.08 19.31 22.31
CA GLU A 402 5.53 19.36 22.46
C GLU A 402 6.20 18.35 21.51
N ILE A 403 7.09 18.85 20.65
CA ILE A 403 7.90 18.06 19.70
C ILE A 403 9.29 18.68 19.65
N ASN A 404 10.33 17.89 19.96
CA ASN A 404 11.73 18.33 20.02
C ASN A 404 11.93 19.60 20.86
N ASP A 405 11.39 19.59 22.08
CA ASP A 405 11.45 20.70 23.05
C ASP A 405 10.77 22.01 22.59
N ILE A 406 9.98 21.96 21.51
CA ILE A 406 9.17 23.08 21.00
C ILE A 406 7.70 22.76 21.21
N ILE A 407 6.97 23.68 21.85
CA ILE A 407 5.51 23.59 21.98
C ILE A 407 4.88 24.19 20.73
N TRP A 408 4.31 23.34 19.89
CA TRP A 408 3.58 23.73 18.69
C TRP A 408 2.12 24.05 19.03
N GLN A 409 1.66 25.20 18.58
CA GLN A 409 0.26 25.66 18.65
C GLN A 409 -0.45 25.38 17.33
N PHE A 410 -1.79 25.29 17.37
CA PHE A 410 -2.58 24.86 16.21
C PHE A 410 -3.73 25.82 15.88
N ASN A 411 -3.79 26.21 14.61
CA ASN A 411 -4.98 26.80 14.00
C ASN A 411 -5.69 25.73 13.20
N PHE A 412 -6.95 25.48 13.53
CA PHE A 412 -7.76 24.47 12.84
C PHE A 412 -8.66 25.11 11.79
N TYR A 413 -8.78 24.43 10.66
CA TYR A 413 -9.68 24.75 9.57
C TYR A 413 -10.48 23.49 9.22
N PHE A 414 -11.74 23.65 8.84
CA PHE A 414 -12.57 22.55 8.37
C PHE A 414 -13.02 22.81 6.94
N SER A 415 -12.86 21.84 6.05
CA SER A 415 -13.37 21.95 4.69
C SER A 415 -13.77 20.60 4.11
N SER A 416 -14.96 20.54 3.52
CA SER A 416 -15.51 19.36 2.87
C SER A 416 -16.63 19.77 1.90
N ASP A 417 -17.23 18.78 1.23
CA ASP A 417 -18.49 19.00 0.54
C ASP A 417 -19.58 19.45 1.52
N TRP A 418 -20.63 20.06 0.98
CA TRP A 418 -21.72 20.66 1.75
C TRP A 418 -22.40 19.67 2.72
N LYS A 419 -22.64 18.44 2.28
CA LYS A 419 -23.40 17.47 3.07
C LYS A 419 -22.58 17.04 4.28
N PHE A 420 -21.33 16.66 4.07
CA PHE A 420 -20.43 16.29 5.16
C PHE A 420 -20.22 17.46 6.14
N LEU A 421 -20.07 18.68 5.61
CA LEU A 421 -19.93 19.92 6.40
C LEU A 421 -21.14 20.15 7.31
N CYS A 422 -22.35 20.08 6.77
CA CYS A 422 -23.58 20.26 7.56
C CYS A 422 -23.72 19.18 8.63
N ILE A 423 -23.39 17.92 8.34
CA ILE A 423 -23.42 16.85 9.34
C ILE A 423 -22.45 17.17 10.47
N CYS A 424 -21.21 17.55 10.16
CA CYS A 424 -20.22 17.90 11.17
C CYS A 424 -20.58 19.16 11.98
N LEU A 425 -21.34 20.11 11.43
CA LEU A 425 -21.89 21.25 12.17
C LEU A 425 -23.15 20.91 12.99
N GLY A 426 -23.66 19.68 12.88
CA GLY A 426 -24.96 19.33 13.46
C GLY A 426 -26.11 20.14 12.84
N PHE A 427 -25.96 20.56 11.58
CA PHE A 427 -26.88 21.45 10.87
C PHE A 427 -27.87 20.66 10.00
N ASN A 428 -29.02 21.27 9.72
CA ASN A 428 -30.03 20.70 8.85
C ASN A 428 -29.58 20.64 7.37
N GLY A 429 -30.38 19.99 6.53
CA GLY A 429 -30.11 19.87 5.11
C GLY A 429 -30.24 21.19 4.33
N ALA A 430 -29.56 21.27 3.19
CA ALA A 430 -29.52 22.44 2.28
C ALA A 430 -30.91 22.96 1.85
N ASN A 431 -31.90 22.07 1.86
CA ASN A 431 -33.28 22.36 1.48
C ASN A 431 -34.13 22.95 2.63
N SER A 432 -33.57 23.19 3.81
CA SER A 432 -34.28 23.79 4.95
C SER A 432 -34.53 25.29 4.81
N LYS A 433 -35.55 25.81 5.52
CA LYS A 433 -35.83 27.26 5.60
C LYS A 433 -34.60 28.05 6.04
N HIS A 434 -33.88 27.53 7.02
CA HIS A 434 -32.64 28.10 7.55
C HIS A 434 -31.50 27.23 7.05
N PHE A 435 -30.89 27.64 5.94
CA PHE A 435 -29.96 26.83 5.15
C PHE A 435 -28.50 27.24 5.36
N CYS A 436 -28.25 28.44 5.88
CA CYS A 436 -26.90 28.99 6.00
C CYS A 436 -26.31 28.66 7.39
N PRO A 437 -25.14 28.01 7.46
CA PRO A 437 -24.46 27.77 8.74
C PRO A 437 -23.75 29.02 9.28
N TRP A 438 -23.48 30.04 8.45
CA TRP A 438 -22.74 31.25 8.86
C TRP A 438 -23.63 32.46 9.21
N CYS A 439 -24.85 32.53 8.67
CA CYS A 439 -25.78 33.64 8.91
C CYS A 439 -27.21 33.13 9.14
N GLU A 440 -28.07 34.00 9.67
CA GLU A 440 -29.46 33.66 10.02
C GLU A 440 -30.46 33.78 8.85
N THR A 441 -29.97 34.19 7.68
CA THR A 441 -30.82 34.47 6.53
C THR A 441 -31.66 33.26 6.13
N SER A 442 -32.94 33.53 5.88
CA SER A 442 -33.92 32.51 5.50
C SER A 442 -34.01 32.33 3.99
N LYS A 443 -34.66 31.24 3.56
CA LYS A 443 -34.99 31.02 2.14
C LYS A 443 -35.76 32.17 1.49
N ASP A 444 -36.59 32.86 2.26
CA ASP A 444 -37.49 33.90 1.75
C ASP A 444 -36.74 35.20 1.44
N GLU A 445 -35.51 35.32 1.92
CA GLU A 445 -34.63 36.48 1.73
C GLU A 445 -33.57 36.22 0.65
N ARG A 446 -33.55 35.01 0.05
CA ARG A 446 -32.65 34.66 -1.05
C ARG A 446 -32.87 35.59 -2.24
N GLY A 447 -31.78 36.16 -2.77
CA GLY A 447 -31.81 37.05 -3.92
C GLY A 447 -32.11 38.52 -3.61
N ARG A 448 -32.24 38.88 -2.32
CA ARG A 448 -32.25 40.29 -1.91
C ARG A 448 -30.82 40.82 -1.91
N LEU A 449 -30.45 41.53 -2.98
CA LEU A 449 -29.11 42.10 -3.16
C LEU A 449 -28.76 43.19 -2.12
N GLU A 450 -29.77 43.75 -1.44
CA GLU A 450 -29.60 44.75 -0.37
C GLU A 450 -29.31 44.12 1.00
N THR A 451 -29.48 42.81 1.14
CA THR A 451 -29.17 42.12 2.39
C THR A 451 -27.66 42.03 2.58
N ASN A 452 -27.19 42.39 3.78
CA ASN A 452 -25.78 42.27 4.13
C ASN A 452 -25.49 40.81 4.53
N TRP A 453 -24.91 40.03 3.63
CA TRP A 453 -24.63 38.60 3.79
C TRP A 453 -23.39 38.33 4.65
N LYS A 454 -23.27 39.03 5.78
CA LYS A 454 -22.17 38.83 6.73
C LYS A 454 -22.38 37.60 7.58
N MET A 455 -21.27 37.01 8.01
CA MET A 455 -21.28 36.02 9.07
C MET A 455 -21.83 36.64 10.36
N THR A 456 -22.98 36.14 10.83
CA THR A 456 -23.61 36.61 12.08
C THR A 456 -23.56 35.56 13.17
N LYS A 457 -23.38 34.28 12.79
CA LYS A 457 -23.30 33.17 13.72
C LYS A 457 -21.88 33.01 14.25
N THR A 458 -21.74 32.66 15.52
CA THR A 458 -20.42 32.34 16.10
C THR A 458 -20.39 30.96 16.75
N MET A 459 -19.21 30.34 16.77
CA MET A 459 -19.03 29.02 17.39
C MET A 459 -19.17 29.10 18.92
N GLU A 460 -18.80 30.21 19.52
CA GLU A 460 -18.92 30.46 20.97
C GLU A 460 -20.38 30.40 21.43
N GLN A 461 -21.29 31.02 20.66
CA GLN A 461 -22.71 30.97 20.98
C GLN A 461 -23.28 29.55 20.80
N LEU A 462 -22.86 28.84 19.74
CA LEU A 462 -23.25 27.44 19.52
C LEU A 462 -22.72 26.49 20.61
N ASN A 463 -21.55 26.78 21.17
CA ASN A 463 -20.98 26.03 22.28
C ASN A 463 -21.75 26.21 23.58
N PHE A 464 -22.27 27.42 23.81
CA PHE A 464 -23.12 27.71 24.96
C PHE A 464 -24.50 27.07 24.82
N ASP A 465 -25.14 27.25 23.66
CA ASP A 465 -26.42 26.66 23.32
C ASP A 465 -26.51 26.43 21.81
N TYR A 466 -26.43 25.17 21.38
CA TYR A 466 -26.48 24.81 19.95
C TYR A 466 -27.84 25.13 19.31
N THR A 467 -28.89 25.42 20.10
CA THR A 467 -30.22 25.80 19.60
C THR A 467 -30.42 27.31 19.46
N VAL A 468 -29.43 28.12 19.86
CA VAL A 468 -29.47 29.59 19.79
C VAL A 468 -29.81 30.10 18.39
N TYR A 469 -29.28 29.41 17.37
CA TYR A 469 -29.55 29.71 15.97
C TYR A 469 -30.42 28.65 15.32
N LYS A 470 -31.34 29.11 14.48
CA LYS A 470 -32.16 28.21 13.69
C LYS A 470 -31.31 27.40 12.72
N GLY A 471 -31.66 26.13 12.64
CA GLY A 471 -31.11 25.17 11.69
C GLY A 471 -30.09 24.19 12.26
N HIS A 472 -29.46 24.52 13.40
CA HIS A 472 -28.70 23.55 14.17
C HIS A 472 -29.65 22.59 14.89
N GLN A 473 -29.34 21.31 14.80
CA GLN A 473 -30.10 20.20 15.38
C GLN A 473 -29.28 19.48 16.46
N GLN A 474 -27.96 19.61 16.41
CA GLN A 474 -26.99 18.96 17.29
C GLN A 474 -25.81 19.89 17.54
N VAL A 475 -25.01 19.61 18.57
CA VAL A 475 -23.75 20.31 18.84
C VAL A 475 -22.78 20.06 17.67
N PRO A 476 -22.06 21.08 17.16
CA PRO A 476 -21.02 20.84 16.17
C PRO A 476 -19.98 19.81 16.65
N LEU A 477 -19.59 18.86 15.81
CA LEU A 477 -18.56 17.86 16.14
C LEU A 477 -17.20 18.53 16.33
N PHE A 478 -16.86 19.49 15.47
CA PHE A 478 -15.62 20.25 15.55
C PHE A 478 -15.84 21.64 16.16
N ASN A 479 -16.47 21.69 17.33
CA ASN A 479 -16.85 22.93 18.00
C ASN A 479 -15.72 23.80 18.58
N MET A 480 -14.47 23.35 18.49
CA MET A 480 -13.25 24.11 18.80
C MET A 480 -12.76 24.95 17.61
N ILE A 481 -13.36 24.77 16.44
CA ILE A 481 -13.02 25.47 15.20
C ILE A 481 -13.97 26.67 15.05
N PRO A 482 -13.46 27.91 15.05
CA PRO A 482 -14.26 29.11 14.77
C PRO A 482 -15.04 29.00 13.47
N LEU A 483 -16.26 29.53 13.38
CA LEU A 483 -17.12 29.36 12.20
C LEU A 483 -16.53 29.96 10.91
N ASP A 484 -15.69 30.99 11.01
CA ASP A 484 -14.97 31.61 9.88
C ASP A 484 -13.82 30.75 9.36
N HIS A 485 -13.48 29.67 10.06
CA HIS A 485 -12.54 28.64 9.61
C HIS A 485 -13.25 27.40 9.00
N TRP A 486 -14.58 27.44 8.85
CA TRP A 486 -15.35 26.41 8.13
C TRP A 486 -15.59 26.85 6.69
N LEU A 487 -15.00 26.15 5.74
CA LEU A 487 -14.99 26.52 4.32
C LEU A 487 -15.66 25.43 3.48
N ILE A 488 -16.49 25.84 2.53
CA ILE A 488 -17.03 24.94 1.51
C ILE A 488 -15.90 24.55 0.55
N ASP A 489 -15.85 23.29 0.17
CA ASP A 489 -14.97 22.81 -0.88
C ASP A 489 -15.24 23.53 -2.23
N GLU A 490 -14.18 24.15 -2.78
CA GLU A 490 -14.24 24.95 -4.01
C GLU A 490 -14.66 24.15 -5.24
N LEU A 491 -14.23 22.88 -5.32
CA LEU A 491 -14.56 21.98 -6.42
C LEU A 491 -16.08 21.76 -6.43
N HIS A 492 -16.68 21.52 -5.26
CA HIS A 492 -18.13 21.34 -5.15
C HIS A 492 -18.93 22.60 -5.49
N VAL A 493 -18.40 23.80 -5.19
CA VAL A 493 -19.00 25.07 -5.64
C VAL A 493 -19.04 25.13 -7.17
N MET A 494 -17.91 24.84 -7.83
CA MET A 494 -17.83 24.81 -9.29
C MET A 494 -18.74 23.78 -9.93
N LEU A 495 -18.73 22.54 -9.41
CA LEU A 495 -19.54 21.46 -9.93
C LEU A 495 -21.02 21.84 -9.88
N ARG A 496 -21.50 22.35 -8.74
CA ARG A 496 -22.91 22.68 -8.53
C ARG A 496 -23.38 23.88 -9.35
N ILE A 497 -22.59 24.95 -9.42
CA ILE A 497 -22.99 26.14 -10.19
C ILE A 497 -22.98 25.83 -11.68
N THR A 498 -21.96 25.14 -12.18
CA THR A 498 -21.90 24.76 -13.61
C THR A 498 -23.04 23.82 -13.99
N ASP A 499 -23.37 22.84 -13.14
CA ASP A 499 -24.54 21.97 -13.35
C ASP A 499 -25.84 22.77 -13.38
N HIS A 500 -25.96 23.79 -12.53
CA HIS A 500 -27.13 24.65 -12.53
C HIS A 500 -27.23 25.48 -13.82
N LEU A 501 -26.15 26.13 -14.22
CA LEU A 501 -26.08 26.92 -15.46
C LEU A 501 -26.38 26.07 -16.70
N TRP A 502 -25.85 24.84 -16.75
CA TRP A 502 -26.12 23.88 -17.82
C TRP A 502 -27.60 23.47 -17.87
N ASN A 503 -28.17 23.11 -16.71
CA ASN A 503 -29.59 22.73 -16.63
C ASN A 503 -30.52 23.89 -16.99
N LEU A 504 -30.19 25.12 -16.59
CA LEU A 504 -30.95 26.30 -16.93
C LEU A 504 -31.00 26.55 -18.44
N MET A 505 -29.88 26.37 -19.14
CA MET A 505 -29.82 26.44 -20.60
C MET A 505 -30.73 25.38 -21.25
N LEU A 506 -30.67 24.12 -20.80
CA LEU A 506 -31.52 23.06 -21.32
C LEU A 506 -33.01 23.29 -21.02
N ASN A 507 -33.32 23.81 -19.83
CA ASN A 507 -34.70 24.13 -19.44
C ASN A 507 -35.26 25.27 -20.28
N GLU A 508 -34.48 26.30 -20.59
CA GLU A 508 -34.91 27.36 -21.48
C GLU A 508 -35.26 26.83 -22.87
N LEU A 509 -34.45 25.92 -23.42
CA LEU A 509 -34.80 25.25 -24.69
C LEU A 509 -36.10 24.45 -24.61
N ARG A 510 -36.38 23.81 -23.47
CA ARG A 510 -37.63 23.06 -23.26
C ARG A 510 -38.83 24.00 -23.18
N GLU A 511 -38.69 25.14 -22.50
CA GLU A 511 -39.76 26.14 -22.39
C GLU A 511 -40.08 26.83 -23.71
N MET A 512 -39.06 26.99 -24.56
CA MET A 512 -39.22 27.51 -25.92
C MET A 512 -39.70 26.46 -26.92
N ASP A 513 -39.95 25.22 -26.49
CA ASP A 513 -40.26 24.06 -27.34
C ASP A 513 -39.20 23.79 -28.43
N LEU A 514 -37.94 24.13 -28.15
CA LEU A 514 -36.78 23.96 -29.02
C LEU A 514 -35.91 22.75 -28.63
N PHE A 515 -36.26 22.03 -27.55
CA PHE A 515 -35.51 20.85 -27.12
C PHE A 515 -35.91 19.59 -27.90
N ASP A 516 -35.72 19.62 -29.22
CA ASP A 516 -36.02 18.52 -30.14
C ASP A 516 -34.77 17.70 -30.53
N ASP A 517 -34.91 16.77 -31.49
CA ASP A 517 -33.79 15.94 -31.96
C ASP A 517 -32.72 16.78 -32.67
N LEU A 518 -33.11 17.89 -33.31
CA LEU A 518 -32.18 18.79 -33.99
C LEU A 518 -31.29 19.50 -32.96
N ALA A 519 -31.88 20.13 -31.95
CA ALA A 519 -31.13 20.82 -30.89
C ALA A 519 -30.24 19.85 -30.11
N ARG A 520 -30.72 18.65 -29.78
CA ARG A 520 -29.89 17.61 -29.18
C ARG A 520 -28.71 17.22 -30.07
N GLY A 521 -28.94 17.09 -31.38
CA GLY A 521 -27.88 16.81 -32.36
C GLY A 521 -26.85 17.94 -32.47
N VAL A 522 -27.27 19.20 -32.40
CA VAL A 522 -26.39 20.38 -32.36
C VAL A 522 -25.54 20.37 -31.09
N ILE A 523 -26.15 20.13 -29.92
CA ILE A 523 -25.42 20.05 -28.65
C ILE A 523 -24.36 18.95 -28.69
N VAL A 524 -24.69 17.75 -29.17
CA VAL A 524 -23.74 16.63 -29.23
C VAL A 524 -22.58 16.94 -30.19
N LYS A 525 -22.85 17.56 -31.35
CA LYS A 525 -21.79 17.97 -32.29
C LYS A 525 -20.88 19.05 -31.71
N GLU A 526 -21.45 20.02 -31.00
CA GLU A 526 -20.66 21.07 -30.37
C GLU A 526 -19.80 20.52 -29.23
N MET A 527 -20.35 19.60 -28.43
CA MET A 527 -19.59 18.86 -27.41
C MET A 527 -18.41 18.11 -28.00
N ASP A 528 -18.61 17.39 -29.11
CA ASP A 528 -17.52 16.70 -29.83
C ASP A 528 -16.48 17.67 -30.39
N HIS A 529 -16.92 18.83 -30.91
CA HIS A 529 -16.03 19.90 -31.38
C HIS A 529 -15.09 20.39 -30.27
N ILE A 530 -15.62 20.62 -29.07
CA ILE A 530 -14.83 20.96 -27.88
C ILE A 530 -14.23 19.72 -27.20
N LYS A 531 -14.20 18.55 -27.85
CA LYS A 531 -13.59 17.30 -27.34
C LYS A 531 -14.16 16.81 -26.00
N VAL A 532 -15.44 17.05 -25.73
CA VAL A 532 -16.18 16.55 -24.57
C VAL A 532 -17.07 15.38 -25.01
N LYS A 533 -16.93 14.22 -24.38
CA LYS A 533 -17.76 13.04 -24.69
C LYS A 533 -19.15 13.21 -24.09
N PHE A 534 -20.16 13.41 -24.92
CA PHE A 534 -21.52 13.70 -24.48
C PHE A 534 -22.59 13.01 -25.33
N GLN A 535 -23.66 12.53 -24.70
CA GLN A 535 -24.79 11.91 -25.38
C GLN A 535 -26.09 12.09 -24.60
N PHE A 536 -27.21 12.02 -25.31
CA PHE A 536 -28.56 11.98 -24.75
C PHE A 536 -29.14 10.57 -24.88
N TRP A 537 -29.95 10.15 -23.92
CA TRP A 537 -30.75 8.91 -24.00
C TRP A 537 -32.09 9.08 -23.30
N LYS A 538 -33.07 8.26 -23.67
CA LYS A 538 -34.37 8.18 -22.96
C LYS A 538 -34.30 7.10 -21.90
N GLU A 539 -34.75 7.42 -20.69
CA GLU A 539 -34.93 6.42 -19.64
C GLU A 539 -36.36 5.89 -19.66
N LYS A 540 -36.52 4.56 -19.68
CA LYS A 540 -37.85 3.91 -19.65
C LYS A 540 -38.27 3.70 -18.20
N GLY A 541 -38.96 4.69 -17.61
CA GLY A 541 -39.45 4.64 -16.23
C GLY A 541 -40.78 5.38 -16.01
N LYS A 542 -41.74 4.71 -15.33
CA LYS A 542 -43.11 5.11 -14.92
C LYS A 542 -43.59 6.53 -15.29
N GLY A 543 -44.23 6.66 -16.46
CA GLY A 543 -45.26 7.68 -16.72
C GLY A 543 -44.86 8.86 -17.62
N SER A 544 -43.57 9.11 -17.85
CA SER A 544 -43.09 10.13 -18.80
C SER A 544 -41.75 9.74 -19.40
N GLU A 545 -41.58 9.83 -20.72
CA GLU A 545 -40.28 9.69 -21.37
C GLU A 545 -39.40 10.90 -21.04
N SER A 546 -38.55 10.80 -20.02
CA SER A 546 -37.56 11.85 -19.73
C SER A 546 -36.26 11.61 -20.49
N TRP A 547 -35.73 12.69 -21.07
CA TRP A 547 -34.40 12.71 -21.66
C TRP A 547 -33.35 12.91 -20.57
N ASN A 548 -32.41 11.97 -20.49
CA ASN A 548 -31.20 12.05 -19.68
C ASN A 548 -29.98 12.31 -20.56
N TYR A 549 -28.88 12.71 -19.92
CA TYR A 549 -27.64 13.07 -20.60
C TYR A 549 -26.41 12.70 -19.78
N THR A 550 -25.24 12.63 -20.44
CA THR A 550 -23.97 12.26 -19.82
C THR A 550 -23.60 13.23 -18.69
N SER A 551 -23.34 12.70 -17.48
CA SER A 551 -22.81 13.52 -16.39
C SER A 551 -21.38 13.98 -16.72
N LEU A 552 -21.15 15.29 -16.67
CA LEU A 552 -19.86 15.91 -16.97
C LEU A 552 -18.93 15.87 -15.75
N MET A 553 -17.65 15.55 -15.99
CA MET A 553 -16.58 15.62 -14.97
C MET A 553 -16.05 17.05 -14.81
N GLY A 554 -15.27 17.33 -13.76
CA GLY A 554 -14.83 18.70 -13.43
C GLY A 554 -14.13 19.44 -14.59
N GLU A 555 -13.18 18.79 -15.27
CA GLU A 555 -12.49 19.39 -16.43
C GLU A 555 -13.45 19.64 -17.60
N ASP A 556 -14.34 18.68 -17.91
CA ASP A 556 -15.34 18.81 -18.97
C ASP A 556 -16.33 19.95 -18.66
N LYS A 557 -16.76 20.09 -17.39
CA LYS A 557 -17.63 21.19 -16.96
C LYS A 557 -16.99 22.54 -17.21
N MET A 558 -15.73 22.72 -16.83
CA MET A 558 -15.00 23.97 -17.09
C MET A 558 -14.82 24.24 -18.58
N LYS A 559 -14.62 23.19 -19.37
CA LYS A 559 -14.49 23.32 -20.82
C LYS A 559 -15.80 23.75 -21.47
N VAL A 560 -16.91 23.13 -21.10
CA VAL A 560 -18.25 23.54 -21.57
C VAL A 560 -18.54 24.98 -21.16
N LEU A 561 -18.26 25.33 -19.89
CA LEU A 561 -18.44 26.68 -19.37
C LEU A 561 -17.68 27.72 -20.22
N LYS A 562 -16.45 27.44 -20.64
CA LYS A 562 -15.59 28.38 -21.37
C LYS A 562 -15.79 28.37 -22.90
N GLU A 563 -16.03 27.21 -23.49
CA GLU A 563 -15.86 27.02 -24.94
C GLU A 563 -17.17 26.76 -25.70
N PHE A 564 -18.24 26.29 -25.04
CA PHE A 564 -19.47 25.87 -25.73
C PHE A 564 -20.14 27.01 -26.54
N ASN A 565 -20.35 26.83 -27.84
CA ASN A 565 -20.95 27.86 -28.67
C ASN A 565 -22.47 27.99 -28.49
N LEU A 566 -22.88 28.88 -27.59
CA LEU A 566 -24.29 29.22 -27.32
C LEU A 566 -25.02 29.83 -28.53
N GLY A 567 -24.30 30.42 -29.49
CA GLY A 567 -24.87 31.00 -30.70
C GLY A 567 -25.48 29.98 -31.66
N LEU A 568 -25.21 28.68 -31.44
CA LEU A 568 -25.84 27.58 -32.19
C LEU A 568 -27.28 27.30 -31.75
N LEU A 569 -27.68 27.76 -30.55
CA LEU A 569 -28.95 27.41 -29.91
C LEU A 569 -29.84 28.62 -29.63
N PHE A 570 -29.24 29.80 -29.43
CA PHE A 570 -29.96 31.01 -29.05
C PHE A 570 -29.71 32.14 -30.06
N SER A 571 -30.62 33.13 -30.07
CA SER A 571 -30.40 34.37 -30.83
C SER A 571 -29.12 35.07 -30.38
N PRO A 572 -28.45 35.85 -31.24
CA PRO A 572 -27.17 36.49 -30.90
C PRO A 572 -27.22 37.30 -29.60
N SER A 573 -28.30 38.05 -29.38
CA SER A 573 -28.48 38.86 -28.16
C SER A 573 -28.64 38.02 -26.90
N ARG A 574 -29.34 36.87 -26.98
CA ARG A 574 -29.52 35.95 -25.84
C ARG A 574 -28.24 35.17 -25.56
N ALA A 575 -27.58 34.66 -26.60
CA ALA A 575 -26.31 33.95 -26.49
C ALA A 575 -25.22 34.81 -25.82
N ILE A 576 -25.12 36.10 -26.16
CA ILE A 576 -24.17 37.04 -25.54
C ILE A 576 -24.42 37.18 -24.04
N LYS A 577 -25.67 37.30 -23.60
CA LYS A 577 -26.02 37.42 -22.17
C LYS A 577 -25.66 36.17 -21.37
N ILE A 578 -26.00 34.98 -21.89
CA ILE A 578 -25.66 33.71 -21.23
C ILE A 578 -24.13 33.53 -21.19
N ARG A 579 -23.44 33.86 -22.28
CA ARG A 579 -21.97 33.83 -22.36
C ARG A 579 -21.33 34.77 -21.33
N GLU A 580 -21.84 35.98 -21.17
CA GLU A 580 -21.37 36.92 -20.14
C GLU A 580 -21.49 36.34 -18.73
N LEU A 581 -22.65 35.74 -18.42
CA LEU A 581 -22.90 35.09 -17.13
C LEU A 581 -21.93 33.93 -16.86
N TRP A 582 -21.70 33.07 -17.86
CA TRP A 582 -20.80 31.92 -17.75
C TRP A 582 -19.33 32.36 -17.62
N ASN A 583 -18.92 33.38 -18.37
CA ASN A 583 -17.57 33.94 -18.30
C ASN A 583 -17.30 34.57 -16.93
N LYS A 584 -18.21 35.43 -16.44
CA LYS A 584 -18.06 36.04 -15.10
C LYS A 584 -18.01 34.99 -13.98
N PHE A 585 -18.75 33.89 -14.08
CA PHE A 585 -18.59 32.79 -13.13
C PHE A 585 -17.22 32.10 -13.25
N SER A 586 -16.76 31.87 -14.48
CA SER A 586 -15.42 31.33 -14.69
C SER A 586 -14.33 32.24 -14.13
N ASP A 587 -14.50 33.55 -14.21
CA ASP A 587 -13.56 34.53 -13.65
C ASP A 587 -13.56 34.43 -12.12
N LEU A 588 -14.73 34.42 -11.48
CA LEU A 588 -14.84 34.18 -10.03
C LEU A 588 -14.17 32.87 -9.59
N TYR A 589 -14.35 31.80 -10.35
CA TYR A 589 -13.71 30.53 -10.03
C TYR A 589 -12.18 30.61 -10.16
N ASN A 590 -11.66 31.31 -11.17
CA ASN A 590 -10.22 31.54 -11.30
C ASN A 590 -9.69 32.42 -10.15
N ASP A 591 -10.46 33.42 -9.73
CA ASP A 591 -10.10 34.32 -8.63
C ASP A 591 -10.03 33.58 -7.29
N LEU A 592 -10.89 32.58 -7.04
CA LEU A 592 -10.80 31.70 -5.87
C LEU A 592 -9.46 30.94 -5.81
N HIS A 593 -8.86 30.61 -6.96
CA HIS A 593 -7.59 29.88 -7.05
C HIS A 593 -6.37 30.79 -7.04
N ASN A 594 -6.57 32.11 -7.04
CA ASN A 594 -5.50 33.09 -7.13
C ASN A 594 -5.21 33.69 -5.75
N ASP A 595 -4.05 33.34 -5.20
CA ASP A 595 -3.55 33.84 -3.90
C ASP A 595 -3.47 35.38 -3.82
N ASN A 596 -3.49 36.08 -4.95
CA ASN A 596 -3.41 37.55 -5.01
C ASN A 596 -4.77 38.23 -5.16
N THR A 597 -5.87 37.47 -5.20
CA THR A 597 -7.21 38.03 -5.29
C THR A 597 -7.51 38.87 -4.05
N ASN A 598 -7.88 40.13 -4.27
CA ASN A 598 -8.34 41.00 -3.20
C ASN A 598 -9.76 40.58 -2.76
N PRO A 599 -10.02 40.34 -1.46
CA PRO A 599 -11.34 39.90 -0.99
C PRO A 599 -12.47 40.88 -1.29
N ASP A 600 -12.23 42.19 -1.22
CA ASP A 600 -13.24 43.22 -1.50
C ASP A 600 -13.60 43.24 -3.00
N ASP A 601 -12.60 43.09 -3.86
CA ASP A 601 -12.81 42.98 -5.32
C ASP A 601 -13.55 41.69 -5.71
N PHE A 602 -13.25 40.59 -5.00
CA PHE A 602 -13.98 39.33 -5.16
C PHE A 602 -15.44 39.47 -4.75
N GLU A 603 -15.72 40.02 -3.57
CA GLU A 603 -17.09 40.25 -3.07
C GLU A 603 -17.88 41.12 -4.07
N LYS A 604 -17.26 42.18 -4.59
CA LYS A 604 -17.86 43.03 -5.61
C LYS A 604 -18.18 42.25 -6.89
N SER A 605 -17.22 41.50 -7.42
CA SER A 605 -17.40 40.68 -8.62
C SER A 605 -18.49 39.62 -8.44
N ALA A 606 -18.58 39.01 -7.25
CA ALA A 606 -19.60 38.03 -6.90
C ALA A 606 -20.99 38.67 -6.86
N LYS A 607 -21.13 39.87 -6.27
CA LYS A 607 -22.38 40.63 -6.28
C LYS A 607 -22.81 41.05 -7.68
N GLU A 608 -21.88 41.48 -8.51
CA GLU A 608 -22.17 41.81 -9.92
C GLU A 608 -22.65 40.58 -10.69
N TRP A 609 -21.99 39.43 -10.50
CA TRP A 609 -22.41 38.18 -11.12
C TRP A 609 -23.79 37.74 -10.63
N LEU A 610 -24.05 37.84 -9.33
CA LEU A 610 -25.36 37.53 -8.75
C LEU A 610 -26.46 38.46 -9.29
N ALA A 611 -26.17 39.75 -9.44
CA ALA A 611 -27.10 40.72 -10.03
C ALA A 611 -27.40 40.39 -11.50
N LEU A 612 -26.40 39.95 -12.27
CA LEU A 612 -26.58 39.49 -13.64
C LEU A 612 -27.41 38.19 -13.68
N PHE A 613 -27.13 37.24 -12.78
CA PHE A 613 -27.88 35.99 -12.66
C PHE A 613 -29.37 36.23 -12.35
N LEU A 614 -29.67 37.17 -11.46
CA LEU A 614 -31.02 37.53 -11.01
C LEU A 614 -31.71 38.60 -11.88
N LEU A 615 -31.13 38.95 -13.03
CA LEU A 615 -31.65 40.02 -13.87
C LEU A 615 -33.13 39.74 -14.27
N PRO A 616 -34.09 40.61 -13.90
CA PRO A 616 -35.50 40.39 -14.21
C PRO A 616 -35.79 40.67 -15.69
N SER A 617 -36.84 40.04 -16.20
CA SER A 617 -37.41 40.41 -17.50
C SER A 617 -37.95 41.84 -17.47
N LYS A 618 -37.68 42.60 -18.53
CA LYS A 618 -38.15 43.97 -18.73
C LYS A 618 -39.20 44.02 -19.83
N GLY A 619 -40.12 44.98 -19.75
CA GLY A 619 -41.19 45.20 -20.74
C GLY A 619 -42.57 44.93 -20.16
N ASN A 620 -43.53 45.79 -20.50
CA ASN A 620 -44.91 45.67 -20.06
C ASN A 620 -45.81 45.15 -21.19
N TRP A 621 -46.21 43.87 -21.08
CA TRP A 621 -47.13 43.23 -22.04
C TRP A 621 -48.50 43.93 -22.10
N ILE A 622 -48.90 44.63 -21.04
CA ILE A 622 -50.16 45.38 -20.97
C ILE A 622 -50.11 46.63 -21.86
N VAL A 623 -48.93 47.18 -22.13
CA VAL A 623 -48.73 48.43 -22.88
C VAL A 623 -48.12 48.16 -24.26
N GLY A 624 -47.97 46.89 -24.66
CA GLY A 624 -47.43 46.50 -25.97
C GLY A 624 -45.92 46.70 -26.11
N GLU A 625 -45.18 46.84 -25.01
CA GLU A 625 -43.73 46.90 -25.03
C GLU A 625 -43.11 45.52 -25.30
N GLU A 626 -41.99 45.50 -26.03
CA GLU A 626 -41.21 44.29 -26.25
C GLU A 626 -40.69 43.73 -24.91
N ILE A 627 -40.99 42.45 -24.64
CA ILE A 627 -40.49 41.78 -23.44
C ILE A 627 -39.03 41.36 -23.67
N ILE A 628 -38.10 42.09 -23.05
CA ILE A 628 -36.71 41.69 -22.96
C ILE A 628 -36.59 40.70 -21.81
N SER A 629 -36.50 39.40 -22.11
CA SER A 629 -36.33 38.39 -21.07
C SER A 629 -35.05 38.63 -20.26
N GLY A 630 -35.21 38.54 -18.93
CA GLY A 630 -34.12 38.50 -17.96
C GLY A 630 -33.32 37.21 -18.11
N LEU A 631 -32.23 37.03 -17.36
CA LEU A 631 -31.46 35.78 -17.45
C LEU A 631 -32.24 34.64 -16.80
N TYR A 632 -32.42 34.69 -15.47
CA TYR A 632 -33.19 33.70 -14.74
C TYR A 632 -34.08 34.37 -13.67
N LEU A 633 -35.38 34.06 -13.68
CA LEU A 633 -36.34 34.65 -12.75
C LEU A 633 -36.29 33.99 -11.36
N PRO A 634 -36.52 34.75 -10.28
CA PRO A 634 -36.77 34.21 -8.95
C PRO A 634 -37.94 33.21 -8.88
N SER A 635 -38.87 33.22 -9.84
CA SER A 635 -39.98 32.26 -9.89
C SER A 635 -39.56 30.82 -10.23
N PHE A 636 -38.35 30.61 -10.79
CA PHE A 636 -37.74 29.28 -10.90
C PHE A 636 -37.29 28.71 -9.54
N PHE A 637 -37.32 29.51 -8.47
CA PHE A 637 -37.11 29.03 -7.11
C PHE A 637 -38.38 28.45 -6.48
N LEU A 638 -39.55 28.59 -7.12
CA LEU A 638 -40.80 27.96 -6.72
C LEU A 638 -41.00 26.67 -7.52
N CYS A 639 -40.67 25.56 -6.87
CA CYS A 639 -40.87 24.20 -7.38
C CYS A 639 -42.23 24.03 -8.07
N ARG A 640 -42.22 23.71 -9.38
CA ARG A 640 -43.21 22.81 -9.96
C ARG A 640 -42.54 21.46 -10.20
N GLY A 641 -42.75 20.54 -9.25
CA GLY A 641 -42.58 19.11 -9.45
C GLY A 641 -41.14 18.57 -9.40
N GLY A 642 -40.79 17.94 -8.29
CA GLY A 642 -39.93 16.75 -8.31
C GLY A 642 -38.41 16.92 -8.21
N GLU A 643 -37.82 18.06 -8.56
CA GLU A 643 -36.37 18.24 -8.42
C GLU A 643 -35.97 18.60 -6.97
N LYS A 644 -35.15 17.73 -6.38
CA LYS A 644 -34.59 17.91 -5.03
C LYS A 644 -33.34 18.79 -5.16
N GLU A 645 -33.35 19.92 -4.44
CA GLU A 645 -32.25 20.87 -4.14
C GLU A 645 -32.26 22.20 -4.93
N PRO A 646 -32.72 23.32 -4.33
CA PRO A 646 -32.47 24.68 -4.85
C PRO A 646 -31.04 25.18 -4.51
N PRO A 647 -30.48 26.16 -5.25
CA PRO A 647 -29.06 26.51 -5.19
C PRO A 647 -28.73 27.36 -3.98
N THR A 648 -28.27 26.69 -2.93
CA THR A 648 -27.68 27.32 -1.74
C THR A 648 -26.31 27.92 -2.07
N CYS A 649 -25.57 27.33 -3.01
CA CYS A 649 -24.19 27.67 -3.38
C CYS A 649 -24.02 29.07 -4.00
N ILE A 650 -25.02 29.57 -4.73
CA ILE A 650 -24.96 30.87 -5.42
C ILE A 650 -24.89 32.06 -4.43
N ILE A 651 -25.44 31.86 -3.22
CA ILE A 651 -25.44 32.86 -2.14
C ILE A 651 -24.14 32.81 -1.33
N PHE A 652 -23.38 31.72 -1.39
CA PHE A 652 -22.13 31.58 -0.64
C PHE A 652 -20.90 32.16 -1.34
N LEU A 653 -21.05 32.64 -2.57
CA LEU A 653 -20.00 33.40 -3.27
C LEU A 653 -19.99 34.88 -2.87
N SER A 654 -21.12 35.40 -2.35
CA SER A 654 -21.32 36.77 -1.86
C SER A 654 -21.32 36.81 -0.34
#